data_AF-A0A1G6XWJ6-F1
#
_entry.id   AF-A0A1G6XWJ6-F1
#
_cell.length_a   1.000
_cell.length_b   1.000
_cell.length_c   1.000
_cell.angle_alpha   90.00
_cell.angle_beta   90.00
_cell.angle_gamma   90.00
#
_symmetry.space_group_name_H-M   'P 1'
#
loop_
_entity.id
_entity.type
_entity.pdbx_description
1 polymer ?
#
loop_
_entity_poly.entity_id
_entity_poly.type
_entity_poly.pdbx_seq_one_letter_code
_entity_poly.pdbx_strand_id
1 'polypeptide(L)'
;MSTKILSSRPQFRAAVIAVVALTLCASAAQTGAVAEVRLAAVASSLSADVDPAEPAVVELDLTGIDDGAKDELETIAQAQPDQAPVTDPESSPALTTEDPLGVLSDDSNPDVLTERLGVEPFSVMGVTWDLDPSLEGVVVQYRVFQAGGWSQWAWGAPSEEYVEVNGSAPTRGATDAIFVPDSTGVQVLVSSTNGAATGVKIVLIDPGTGPDGTGASTGSGEPTDAVAAPGSTSSAPAPAPTEEPGTQTPEPSPSATPAPADEPEAVTPTVPPTPTPTATPTPTEQETTSSAPEGSVGTAATVSSTVTTVSSPSTAVASPLRMAATAKPGIVTRAVWGASQPVCTADHASSTLAAAVHHTASTNSYTAAQVPALLRGFAAYHMLPEAQGGRGWCDIGYNFLVDKFGTIYEGRAASIDEPIVGVHTGGFNSRTIGVAAIGNYQDAVPSAALAESISQIIAWKFAQNGILANTSVTMISGGGASKYPEGAAVTFSTIYGHRDAQYTSCPGQYLYAALGDIRNRVAALSNQTVSESPRGSWDSVQGGGNSLRVTGWALDPDAGSPVQVQVIVDGSVATTTTANHTRSDVGARGYDATVPASVGPHTVCLRLLNQGGGSDVHLGCRSATSTASSPTGVIDAVEATASSIRVRGWARDPDSTSPISVHIYVDGRAVAAVAADLARPDVQAAAPGVAGPAHGFDRTVTAATGRHTVCIYGINVGGGSNSLIGCRDAVVQNKLPIGSLDLVAAVSANSIKVRGWVLDPDTTSSITTHIYVDGRLATGLLASGDRPDVARVHGRGAAHGFTTDVVVAAGKHEVCIYAIDSAQGPNPRIGCASVTVTNQPPKGVVDAVSGGVGSVAVRGWAFDPDTSAPIAVHVYVNGRLAGAVLAQGARPDVARVFGTGGAHGFTSSFAVPAGSSTVCVYAINAPGGSNPRIGCSQVSVQ
;
A
#
# COMPACT_ATOMS: atom_id res chain seq x y z
N MET A 1 74.60 -19.62 66.33
CA MET A 1 73.91 -19.83 67.62
C MET A 1 73.48 -18.47 68.16
N SER A 2 72.30 -18.26 68.77
CA SER A 2 71.08 -19.08 68.79
C SER A 2 69.85 -18.27 69.27
N THR A 3 68.75 -18.35 68.51
CA THR A 3 67.31 -18.31 68.93
C THR A 3 66.74 -17.30 69.97
N LYS A 4 65.67 -16.60 69.53
CA LYS A 4 64.33 -16.42 70.17
C LYS A 4 64.25 -15.77 71.57
N ILE A 5 63.38 -14.77 71.86
CA ILE A 5 61.89 -14.80 71.81
C ILE A 5 61.30 -13.37 72.08
N LEU A 6 60.01 -13.14 71.82
CA LEU A 6 59.20 -11.89 72.04
C LEU A 6 59.64 -10.65 71.21
N SER A 7 58.89 -10.07 70.25
CA SER A 7 57.46 -10.09 69.84
C SER A 7 56.48 -9.15 70.58
N SER A 8 55.50 -8.66 69.81
CA SER A 8 54.29 -7.86 70.16
C SER A 8 54.44 -6.37 70.56
N ARG A 9 54.06 -5.48 69.63
CA ARG A 9 53.23 -4.25 69.82
C ARG A 9 53.07 -3.47 68.49
N PRO A 10 51.89 -3.49 67.82
CA PRO A 10 51.72 -2.87 66.50
C PRO A 10 51.84 -1.33 66.48
N GLN A 11 51.42 -0.67 67.56
CA GLN A 11 51.17 0.78 67.59
C GLN A 11 52.40 1.67 67.35
N PHE A 12 53.63 1.16 67.48
CA PHE A 12 54.85 1.94 67.28
C PHE A 12 55.27 2.10 65.80
N ARG A 13 54.73 1.31 64.87
CA ARG A 13 55.07 1.44 63.43
C ARG A 13 54.23 2.49 62.70
N ALA A 14 52.96 2.64 63.06
CA ALA A 14 52.05 3.60 62.41
C ALA A 14 52.53 5.06 62.55
N ALA A 15 53.04 5.44 63.73
CA ALA A 15 53.50 6.80 64.02
C ALA A 15 54.69 7.26 63.15
N VAL A 16 55.58 6.34 62.76
CA VAL A 16 56.75 6.68 61.92
C VAL A 16 56.34 6.88 60.46
N ILE A 17 55.39 6.08 59.96
CA ILE A 17 54.92 6.13 58.57
C ILE A 17 54.15 7.45 58.30
N ALA A 18 53.31 7.88 59.23
CA ALA A 18 52.54 9.13 59.11
C ALA A 18 53.44 10.37 58.94
N VAL A 19 54.56 10.45 59.67
CA VAL A 19 55.50 11.59 59.59
C VAL A 19 56.21 11.66 58.23
N VAL A 20 56.61 10.51 57.67
CA VAL A 20 57.23 10.45 56.34
C VAL A 20 56.23 10.87 55.25
N ALA A 21 54.98 10.40 55.33
CA ALA A 21 53.93 10.74 54.37
C ALA A 21 53.62 12.25 54.33
N LEU A 22 53.41 12.90 55.50
CA LEU A 22 53.15 14.35 55.56
C LEU A 22 54.31 15.17 54.99
N THR A 23 55.56 14.72 55.20
CA THR A 23 56.75 15.46 54.76
C THR A 23 56.88 15.49 53.23
N LEU A 24 56.45 14.43 52.54
CA LEU A 24 56.51 14.34 51.07
C LEU A 24 55.39 15.14 50.36
N CYS A 25 54.19 15.20 50.93
CA CYS A 25 53.09 15.99 50.36
C CYS A 25 53.37 17.50 50.38
N ALA A 26 54.12 18.00 51.37
CA ALA A 26 54.43 19.44 51.49
C ALA A 26 55.33 19.96 50.35
N SER A 27 56.21 19.12 49.78
CA SER A 27 57.16 19.51 48.74
C SER A 27 56.61 19.51 47.31
N ALA A 28 55.52 18.80 47.04
CA ALA A 28 54.97 18.67 45.68
C ALA A 28 54.18 19.92 45.19
N ALA A 29 53.76 20.79 46.11
CA ALA A 29 52.80 21.85 45.83
C ALA A 29 53.39 23.16 45.23
N GLN A 30 54.69 23.24 44.97
CA GLN A 30 55.36 24.49 44.54
C GLN A 30 56.12 24.43 43.20
N THR A 31 56.23 23.27 42.55
CA THR A 31 56.84 23.15 41.21
C THR A 31 56.00 22.25 40.32
N GLY A 32 55.30 22.83 39.34
CA GLY A 32 54.44 22.12 38.40
C GLY A 32 55.22 21.31 37.36
N ALA A 33 55.86 20.22 37.80
CA ALA A 33 56.55 19.25 36.96
C ALA A 33 55.90 17.86 37.11
N VAL A 34 55.60 17.21 35.99
CA VAL A 34 54.99 15.87 35.99
C VAL A 34 56.06 14.84 36.38
N ALA A 35 55.81 14.08 37.44
CA ALA A 35 56.68 13.00 37.90
C ALA A 35 55.90 11.69 38.04
N GLU A 36 56.25 10.69 37.23
CA GLU A 36 55.73 9.32 37.36
C GLU A 36 56.30 8.64 38.60
N VAL A 37 55.68 8.83 39.76
CA VAL A 37 56.03 8.11 40.98
C VAL A 37 55.47 6.68 40.89
N ARG A 38 56.35 5.70 40.69
CA ARG A 38 55.99 4.28 40.61
C ARG A 38 55.46 3.75 41.95
N LEU A 39 54.14 3.78 42.13
CA LEU A 39 53.46 3.26 43.33
C LEU A 39 53.47 1.71 43.44
N ALA A 40 54.01 1.01 42.44
CA ALA A 40 54.09 -0.45 42.40
C ALA A 40 55.04 -1.09 43.43
N ALA A 41 55.98 -0.34 44.01
CA ALA A 41 57.10 -0.90 44.79
C ALA A 41 56.83 -1.06 46.31
N VAL A 42 55.63 -0.73 46.80
CA VAL A 42 55.31 -0.76 48.25
C VAL A 42 54.26 -1.82 48.60
N ALA A 43 53.28 -2.07 47.70
CA ALA A 43 52.22 -3.06 47.91
C ALA A 43 52.77 -4.49 48.07
N SER A 44 53.81 -4.85 47.30
CA SER A 44 54.46 -6.17 47.26
C SER A 44 55.27 -6.55 48.52
N SER A 45 54.92 -6.00 49.70
CA SER A 45 55.62 -6.26 50.97
C SER A 45 54.69 -6.47 52.17
N LEU A 46 53.37 -6.52 51.93
CA LEU A 46 52.35 -6.64 52.98
C LEU A 46 51.23 -7.65 52.72
N SER A 47 51.15 -8.25 51.53
CA SER A 47 50.44 -9.53 51.41
C SER A 47 51.29 -10.63 52.03
N ALA A 48 50.64 -11.62 52.65
CA ALA A 48 51.28 -12.92 52.83
C ALA A 48 51.11 -13.69 51.51
N ASP A 49 52.16 -14.34 51.03
CA ASP A 49 52.06 -15.26 49.90
C ASP A 49 51.22 -16.47 50.34
N VAL A 50 49.91 -16.39 50.09
CA VAL A 50 49.01 -17.53 50.08
C VAL A 50 49.02 -18.02 48.64
N ASP A 51 49.75 -19.10 48.36
CA ASP A 51 49.63 -19.79 47.07
C ASP A 51 48.14 -20.13 46.85
N PRO A 52 47.54 -19.77 45.71
CA PRO A 52 46.14 -20.06 45.44
C PRO A 52 45.93 -21.57 45.42
N ALA A 53 44.99 -22.05 46.25
CA ALA A 53 44.67 -23.47 46.26
C ALA A 53 43.90 -23.82 44.98
N GLU A 54 44.48 -24.70 44.15
CA GLU A 54 43.79 -25.28 42.99
C GLU A 54 42.51 -26.00 43.44
N PRO A 55 41.45 -26.05 42.61
CA PRO A 55 40.20 -26.70 42.97
C PRO A 55 40.37 -28.17 43.36
N ALA A 56 39.81 -28.55 44.51
CA ALA A 56 39.78 -29.93 44.96
C ALA A 56 38.50 -30.62 44.49
N VAL A 57 38.64 -31.83 43.93
CA VAL A 57 37.54 -32.59 43.31
C VAL A 57 37.36 -33.93 44.03
N VAL A 58 36.11 -34.26 44.34
CA VAL A 58 35.67 -35.55 44.86
C VAL A 58 34.64 -36.14 43.89
N GLU A 59 34.92 -37.34 43.38
CA GLU A 59 34.04 -38.11 42.51
C GLU A 59 33.39 -39.25 43.32
N LEU A 60 32.08 -39.44 43.19
CA LEU A 60 31.34 -40.55 43.81
C LEU A 60 30.44 -41.23 42.77
N ASP A 61 30.59 -42.54 42.61
CA ASP A 61 29.61 -43.37 41.91
C ASP A 61 28.32 -43.48 42.75
N LEU A 62 27.16 -43.24 42.14
CA LEU A 62 25.86 -43.32 42.77
C LEU A 62 25.07 -44.51 42.21
N THR A 63 24.59 -45.38 43.09
CA THR A 63 23.83 -46.57 42.71
C THR A 63 22.75 -46.89 43.73
N GLY A 64 21.55 -47.24 43.26
CA GLY A 64 20.46 -47.72 44.10
C GLY A 64 19.65 -46.61 44.77
N ILE A 65 18.76 -47.05 45.66
CA ILE A 65 17.75 -46.24 46.34
C ILE A 65 17.95 -46.47 47.84
N ASP A 66 18.14 -45.41 48.61
CA ASP A 66 18.10 -45.47 50.07
C ASP A 66 16.64 -45.50 50.55
N ASP A 67 16.24 -46.60 51.19
CA ASP A 67 14.91 -46.77 51.77
C ASP A 67 14.58 -45.67 52.79
N GLY A 68 15.58 -45.18 53.54
CA GLY A 68 15.39 -44.11 54.54
C GLY A 68 15.09 -42.75 53.92
N ALA A 69 15.82 -42.38 52.87
CA ALA A 69 15.54 -41.19 52.05
C ALA A 69 14.18 -41.32 51.34
N LYS A 70 13.80 -42.51 50.90
CA LYS A 70 12.49 -42.77 50.29
C LYS A 70 11.35 -42.57 51.29
N ASP A 71 11.44 -43.18 52.48
CA ASP A 71 10.48 -42.98 53.59
C ASP A 71 10.34 -41.49 53.95
N GLU A 72 11.45 -40.72 53.93
CA GLU A 72 11.41 -39.27 54.17
C GLU A 72 10.66 -38.52 53.06
N LEU A 73 10.94 -38.81 51.78
CA LEU A 73 10.27 -38.18 50.65
C LEU A 73 8.78 -38.52 50.60
N GLU A 74 8.39 -39.78 50.83
CA GLU A 74 6.99 -40.18 50.95
C GLU A 74 6.29 -39.46 52.11
N THR A 75 6.99 -39.25 53.24
CA THR A 75 6.47 -38.49 54.38
C THR A 75 6.28 -37.00 54.04
N ILE A 76 7.18 -36.39 53.26
CA ILE A 76 7.05 -35.00 52.80
C ILE A 76 5.87 -34.87 51.82
N ALA A 77 5.70 -35.82 50.88
CA ALA A 77 4.59 -35.84 49.93
C ALA A 77 3.23 -35.94 50.65
N GLN A 78 3.12 -36.84 51.64
CA GLN A 78 1.94 -36.98 52.49
C GLN A 78 1.64 -35.73 53.35
N ALA A 79 2.62 -34.82 53.51
CA ALA A 79 2.47 -33.57 54.27
C ALA A 79 2.01 -32.37 53.43
N GLN A 80 1.80 -32.49 52.11
CA GLN A 80 1.34 -31.41 51.22
C GLN A 80 0.08 -31.77 50.41
N PRO A 81 -1.13 -31.83 51.01
CA PRO A 81 -2.31 -32.41 50.35
C PRO A 81 -3.06 -31.50 49.37
N ASP A 82 -2.81 -30.18 49.38
CA ASP A 82 -3.66 -29.17 48.73
C ASP A 82 -3.09 -28.62 47.41
N GLN A 83 -2.89 -29.48 46.40
CA GLN A 83 -3.05 -29.10 45.00
C GLN A 83 -3.93 -30.13 44.26
N ALA A 84 -4.98 -29.67 43.60
CA ALA A 84 -5.94 -30.51 42.91
C ALA A 84 -5.49 -30.79 41.45
N PRO A 85 -5.80 -31.97 40.88
CA PRO A 85 -5.38 -32.31 39.52
C PRO A 85 -6.01 -31.37 38.48
N VAL A 86 -5.18 -30.77 37.64
CA VAL A 86 -5.61 -29.91 36.52
C VAL A 86 -6.20 -30.78 35.42
N THR A 87 -7.45 -30.52 35.03
CA THR A 87 -8.19 -31.33 34.05
C THR A 87 -8.15 -30.74 32.64
N ASP A 88 -7.16 -31.10 31.82
CA ASP A 88 -7.22 -30.91 30.36
C ASP A 88 -6.38 -31.98 29.62
N PRO A 89 -6.95 -32.84 28.73
CA PRO A 89 -6.28 -34.07 28.28
C PRO A 89 -5.61 -34.02 26.90
N GLU A 90 -5.46 -32.86 26.25
CA GLU A 90 -4.84 -32.75 24.91
C GLU A 90 -3.50 -32.00 24.88
N SER A 91 -2.59 -32.34 25.82
CA SER A 91 -1.15 -32.11 25.65
C SER A 91 -0.36 -33.35 26.06
N SER A 92 0.78 -33.60 25.40
CA SER A 92 1.60 -34.80 25.63
C SER A 92 2.16 -34.84 27.07
N PRO A 93 2.36 -36.04 27.66
CA PRO A 93 2.77 -36.18 29.06
C PRO A 93 4.23 -35.78 29.26
N ALA A 94 4.46 -34.47 29.46
CA ALA A 94 5.65 -33.97 30.12
C ALA A 94 5.39 -33.94 31.64
N LEU A 95 6.33 -34.44 32.43
CA LEU A 95 6.33 -34.26 33.89
C LEU A 95 6.26 -32.76 34.20
N THR A 96 5.21 -32.33 34.90
CA THR A 96 4.98 -30.90 35.15
C THR A 96 5.93 -30.39 36.23
N THR A 97 6.59 -29.27 35.96
CA THR A 97 7.79 -28.77 36.68
C THR A 97 7.54 -28.21 38.09
N GLU A 98 6.33 -28.41 38.64
CA GLU A 98 5.86 -27.75 39.88
C GLU A 98 6.07 -28.58 41.15
N ASP A 99 6.24 -29.91 41.05
CA ASP A 99 6.37 -30.80 42.22
C ASP A 99 7.63 -31.69 42.14
N PRO A 100 8.61 -31.54 43.06
CA PRO A 100 9.75 -32.45 43.12
C PRO A 100 9.36 -33.89 43.51
N LEU A 101 8.20 -34.09 44.16
CA LEU A 101 7.74 -35.36 44.72
C LEU A 101 6.85 -36.16 43.76
N GLY A 102 6.40 -35.54 42.66
CA GLY A 102 5.55 -36.19 41.65
C GLY A 102 6.15 -37.48 41.07
N VAL A 103 7.48 -37.59 41.02
CA VAL A 103 8.25 -38.77 40.59
C VAL A 103 7.97 -40.01 41.46
N LEU A 104 7.54 -39.82 42.72
CA LEU A 104 7.17 -40.88 43.67
C LEU A 104 5.65 -41.06 43.83
N SER A 105 4.83 -40.24 43.15
CA SER A 105 3.36 -40.32 43.22
C SER A 105 2.75 -41.31 42.23
N ASP A 106 3.47 -41.60 41.14
CA ASP A 106 3.28 -42.80 40.32
C ASP A 106 4.08 -43.96 40.95
N ASP A 107 3.68 -45.22 40.72
CA ASP A 107 4.31 -46.44 41.29
C ASP A 107 5.78 -46.70 40.82
N SER A 108 6.41 -45.73 40.16
CA SER A 108 7.81 -45.75 39.73
C SER A 108 8.78 -45.40 40.85
N ASN A 109 9.72 -46.30 41.13
CA ASN A 109 10.92 -45.96 41.88
C ASN A 109 11.84 -45.03 41.04
N PRO A 110 12.61 -44.11 41.67
CA PRO A 110 13.67 -43.38 40.99
C PRO A 110 14.83 -44.31 40.61
N ASP A 111 15.60 -43.93 39.59
CA ASP A 111 16.78 -44.69 39.14
C ASP A 111 17.90 -44.69 40.18
N VAL A 112 18.08 -43.55 40.85
CA VAL A 112 18.98 -43.34 41.98
C VAL A 112 18.31 -42.44 43.02
N LEU A 113 18.43 -42.79 44.29
CA LEU A 113 18.14 -41.91 45.41
C LEU A 113 19.17 -42.15 46.52
N THR A 114 19.99 -41.17 46.85
CA THR A 114 21.08 -41.35 47.81
C THR A 114 20.62 -41.17 49.25
N GLU A 115 21.28 -41.88 50.18
CA GLU A 115 21.33 -41.46 51.59
C GLU A 115 22.01 -40.09 51.71
N ARG A 116 22.09 -39.53 52.93
CA ARG A 116 22.90 -38.34 53.18
C ARG A 116 24.38 -38.64 52.94
N LEU A 117 24.90 -38.22 51.79
CA LEU A 117 26.33 -38.26 51.52
C LEU A 117 27.03 -37.19 52.38
N GLY A 118 27.70 -37.63 53.45
CA GLY A 118 28.56 -36.78 54.28
C GLY A 118 29.94 -36.64 53.65
N VAL A 119 30.33 -35.40 53.34
CA VAL A 119 31.50 -35.10 52.50
C VAL A 119 32.29 -33.92 53.05
N GLU A 120 33.54 -33.78 52.62
CA GLU A 120 34.33 -32.56 52.83
C GLU A 120 33.63 -31.34 52.20
N PRO A 121 33.89 -30.10 52.69
CA PRO A 121 33.23 -28.91 52.19
C PRO A 121 33.40 -28.72 50.68
N PHE A 122 32.30 -28.42 49.98
CA PHE A 122 32.28 -28.14 48.55
C PHE A 122 31.42 -26.91 48.24
N SER A 123 31.50 -26.39 47.01
CA SER A 123 30.71 -25.24 46.57
C SER A 123 30.28 -25.25 45.10
N VAL A 124 30.79 -26.17 44.28
CA VAL A 124 30.20 -26.54 42.99
C VAL A 124 29.97 -28.05 42.97
N MET A 125 28.91 -28.49 42.28
CA MET A 125 28.66 -29.89 41.96
C MET A 125 28.13 -30.08 40.54
N GLY A 126 28.19 -31.31 40.04
CA GLY A 126 27.53 -31.73 38.80
C GLY A 126 27.25 -33.22 38.82
N VAL A 127 26.19 -33.65 38.14
CA VAL A 127 25.77 -35.06 38.07
C VAL A 127 25.84 -35.54 36.63
N THR A 128 26.39 -36.72 36.40
CA THR A 128 26.49 -37.32 35.06
C THR A 128 26.04 -38.78 35.05
N TRP A 129 25.59 -39.26 33.90
CA TRP A 129 25.14 -40.64 33.65
C TRP A 129 25.69 -41.15 32.31
N ASP A 130 25.64 -42.45 32.06
CA ASP A 130 26.08 -43.00 30.76
C ASP A 130 25.17 -42.51 29.62
N LEU A 131 25.73 -42.12 28.47
CA LEU A 131 24.88 -41.60 27.38
C LEU A 131 24.20 -42.71 26.59
N ASP A 132 22.90 -42.91 26.86
CA ASP A 132 22.00 -43.67 26.00
C ASP A 132 21.07 -42.71 25.20
N PRO A 133 21.21 -42.62 23.87
CA PRO A 133 20.35 -41.78 23.03
C PRO A 133 18.86 -42.19 22.94
N SER A 134 18.45 -43.29 23.58
CA SER A 134 17.05 -43.69 23.72
C SER A 134 16.42 -43.30 25.07
N LEU A 135 17.22 -42.77 25.99
CA LEU A 135 16.81 -42.32 27.31
C LEU A 135 16.24 -40.88 27.24
N GLU A 136 14.95 -40.75 27.55
CA GLU A 136 14.18 -39.51 27.54
C GLU A 136 13.82 -39.08 28.98
N GLY A 137 13.56 -37.79 29.16
CA GLY A 137 13.00 -37.25 30.41
C GLY A 137 13.88 -37.43 31.64
N VAL A 138 15.22 -37.40 31.50
CA VAL A 138 16.14 -37.51 32.63
C VAL A 138 15.98 -36.31 33.56
N VAL A 139 15.55 -36.58 34.79
CA VAL A 139 15.41 -35.65 35.90
C VAL A 139 16.56 -35.84 36.86
N VAL A 140 17.24 -34.73 37.20
CA VAL A 140 18.15 -34.66 38.35
C VAL A 140 17.60 -33.65 39.35
N GLN A 141 17.45 -34.07 40.60
CA GLN A 141 17.12 -33.18 41.72
C GLN A 141 18.14 -33.37 42.84
N TYR A 142 18.34 -32.33 43.64
CA TYR A 142 19.27 -32.36 44.76
C TYR A 142 18.79 -31.53 45.95
N ARG A 143 19.32 -31.84 47.13
CA ARG A 143 19.36 -30.92 48.27
C ARG A 143 20.73 -30.97 48.94
N VAL A 144 21.18 -29.86 49.52
CA VAL A 144 22.48 -29.75 50.18
C VAL A 144 22.34 -29.48 51.68
N PHE A 145 23.27 -30.01 52.46
CA PHE A 145 23.34 -29.77 53.90
C PHE A 145 24.37 -28.69 54.20
N GLN A 146 23.90 -27.58 54.76
CA GLN A 146 24.69 -26.39 55.11
C GLN A 146 24.58 -26.13 56.63
N ALA A 147 25.23 -25.07 57.13
CA ALA A 147 25.18 -24.70 58.54
C ALA A 147 23.76 -24.40 59.09
N GLY A 148 22.79 -24.13 58.22
CA GLY A 148 21.37 -23.95 58.56
C GLY A 148 20.52 -25.24 58.55
N GLY A 149 21.08 -26.39 58.16
CA GLY A 149 20.35 -27.63 57.91
C GLY A 149 20.28 -27.98 56.43
N TRP A 150 19.26 -28.74 56.04
CA TRP A 150 18.97 -29.05 54.63
C TRP A 150 18.40 -27.83 53.88
N SER A 151 18.81 -27.66 52.62
CA SER A 151 18.06 -26.86 51.65
C SER A 151 16.71 -27.52 51.34
N GLN A 152 15.82 -26.76 50.70
CA GLN A 152 14.74 -27.36 49.92
C GLN A 152 15.34 -28.22 48.78
N TRP A 153 14.54 -29.13 48.23
CA TRP A 153 14.89 -29.80 46.98
C TRP A 153 14.90 -28.79 45.83
N ALA A 154 15.88 -28.92 44.95
CA ALA A 154 16.11 -28.06 43.80
C ALA A 154 16.46 -28.89 42.57
N TRP A 155 16.09 -28.38 41.39
CA TRP A 155 16.35 -29.04 40.12
C TRP A 155 17.81 -28.82 39.70
N GLY A 156 18.53 -29.91 39.41
CA GLY A 156 19.79 -29.87 38.68
C GLY A 156 19.47 -29.89 37.20
N ALA A 157 19.59 -28.75 36.53
CA ALA A 157 19.27 -28.66 35.10
C ALA A 157 20.13 -29.67 34.30
N PRO A 158 19.53 -30.67 33.63
CA PRO A 158 20.27 -31.53 32.72
C PRO A 158 20.80 -30.66 31.58
N SER A 159 22.11 -30.69 31.34
CA SER A 159 22.68 -30.04 30.17
C SER A 159 22.30 -30.87 28.95
N GLU A 160 21.34 -30.39 28.17
CA GLU A 160 20.96 -30.92 26.83
C GLU A 160 22.09 -30.74 25.79
N GLU A 161 23.31 -30.46 26.24
CA GLU A 161 24.46 -30.04 25.45
C GLU A 161 25.49 -31.17 25.26
N TYR A 162 25.12 -32.13 24.38
CA TYR A 162 26.01 -33.22 23.95
C TYR A 162 27.08 -32.75 22.94
N VAL A 163 27.96 -31.82 23.31
CA VAL A 163 29.03 -31.33 22.41
C VAL A 163 30.09 -32.38 22.18
N GLU A 164 30.50 -32.55 20.93
CA GLU A 164 31.71 -33.29 20.60
C GLU A 164 32.96 -32.58 21.16
N VAL A 165 33.80 -33.32 21.88
CA VAL A 165 35.11 -32.86 22.34
C VAL A 165 36.16 -33.39 21.37
N ASN A 166 36.91 -32.51 20.71
CA ASN A 166 37.95 -32.86 19.74
C ASN A 166 37.47 -33.81 18.61
N GLY A 167 36.20 -33.69 18.19
CA GLY A 167 35.57 -34.57 17.18
C GLY A 167 35.22 -35.97 17.69
N SER A 168 35.12 -36.16 19.01
CA SER A 168 34.55 -37.35 19.64
C SER A 168 33.21 -36.99 20.29
N ALA A 169 32.14 -37.72 19.96
CA ALA A 169 30.87 -37.59 20.66
C ALA A 169 31.03 -37.88 22.17
N PRO A 170 30.30 -37.17 23.05
CA PRO A 170 30.41 -37.38 24.48
C PRO A 170 29.92 -38.79 24.86
N THR A 171 30.51 -39.36 25.90
CA THR A 171 30.17 -40.70 26.40
C THR A 171 29.17 -40.66 27.55
N ARG A 172 28.80 -39.47 28.02
CA ARG A 172 27.97 -39.23 29.21
C ARG A 172 26.95 -38.12 29.00
N GLY A 173 25.77 -38.28 29.57
CA GLY A 173 24.86 -37.17 29.87
C GLY A 173 25.28 -36.47 31.17
N ALA A 174 24.92 -35.19 31.33
CA ALA A 174 25.41 -34.34 32.39
C ALA A 174 24.36 -33.31 32.85
N THR A 175 24.53 -32.74 34.04
CA THR A 175 23.97 -31.44 34.41
C THR A 175 24.93 -30.32 34.05
N ASP A 176 24.39 -29.10 33.95
CA ASP A 176 25.21 -27.88 34.08
C ASP A 176 25.94 -27.83 35.44
N ALA A 177 26.89 -26.91 35.58
CA ALA A 177 27.65 -26.72 36.82
C ALA A 177 26.80 -26.02 37.90
N ILE A 178 26.44 -26.74 38.97
CA ILE A 178 25.53 -26.29 40.02
C ILE A 178 26.34 -25.63 41.14
N PHE A 179 26.15 -24.32 41.37
CA PHE A 179 26.77 -23.59 42.49
C PHE A 179 25.94 -23.71 43.78
N VAL A 180 26.55 -24.27 44.83
CA VAL A 180 25.93 -24.62 46.13
C VAL A 180 26.92 -24.32 47.27
N PRO A 181 27.15 -23.04 47.62
CA PRO A 181 28.24 -22.63 48.51
C PRO A 181 28.14 -23.21 49.92
N ASP A 182 29.28 -23.34 50.60
CA ASP A 182 29.39 -23.73 52.01
C ASP A 182 28.66 -25.06 52.36
N SER A 183 28.60 -26.00 51.42
CA SER A 183 27.89 -27.28 51.56
C SER A 183 28.80 -28.37 52.14
N THR A 184 28.30 -29.14 53.10
CA THR A 184 29.02 -30.25 53.78
C THR A 184 28.23 -31.57 53.72
N GLY A 185 27.35 -31.69 52.73
CA GLY A 185 26.52 -32.87 52.51
C GLY A 185 25.57 -32.66 51.34
N VAL A 186 25.17 -33.75 50.70
CA VAL A 186 24.26 -33.73 49.56
C VAL A 186 23.33 -34.95 49.59
N GLN A 187 22.15 -34.80 49.01
CA GLN A 187 21.35 -35.89 48.49
C GLN A 187 20.99 -35.61 47.03
N VAL A 188 20.95 -36.66 46.22
CA VAL A 188 20.56 -36.61 44.82
C VAL A 188 19.46 -37.63 44.55
N LEU A 189 18.48 -37.22 43.76
CA LEU A 189 17.52 -38.08 43.09
C LEU A 189 17.78 -38.00 41.58
N VAL A 190 17.87 -39.15 40.91
CA VAL A 190 17.87 -39.26 39.44
C VAL A 190 16.74 -40.18 39.02
N SER A 191 16.02 -39.80 37.96
CA SER A 191 14.95 -40.59 37.37
C SER A 191 14.89 -40.33 35.86
N SER A 192 14.25 -41.22 35.10
CA SER A 192 14.05 -41.09 33.65
C SER A 192 12.67 -41.61 33.25
N THR A 193 12.12 -41.17 32.11
CA THR A 193 10.74 -41.54 31.72
C THR A 193 10.61 -42.89 31.02
N ASN A 194 11.72 -43.46 30.53
CA ASN A 194 11.72 -44.65 29.67
C ASN A 194 13.08 -45.40 29.70
N GLY A 195 13.38 -46.08 30.80
CA GLY A 195 14.63 -46.82 30.94
C GLY A 195 15.12 -46.72 32.37
N ALA A 196 16.43 -46.58 32.55
CA ALA A 196 17.01 -46.18 33.83
C ALA A 196 18.37 -45.48 33.65
N ALA A 197 18.60 -44.44 34.44
CA ALA A 197 19.89 -43.79 34.73
C ALA A 197 21.03 -44.78 35.06
N THR A 198 21.84 -45.24 34.09
CA THR A 198 23.02 -46.07 34.39
C THR A 198 24.29 -45.27 34.65
N GLY A 199 25.20 -45.87 35.43
CA GLY A 199 26.54 -45.34 35.68
C GLY A 199 26.56 -43.94 36.31
N VAL A 200 25.53 -43.59 37.09
CA VAL A 200 25.37 -42.25 37.66
C VAL A 200 26.57 -41.90 38.55
N LYS A 201 27.10 -40.68 38.38
CA LYS A 201 28.20 -40.12 39.17
C LYS A 201 27.80 -38.72 39.64
N ILE A 202 28.23 -38.35 40.85
CA ILE A 202 28.29 -36.96 41.27
C ILE A 202 29.76 -36.52 41.41
N VAL A 203 30.03 -35.33 40.90
CA VAL A 203 31.28 -34.60 41.10
C VAL A 203 31.01 -33.48 42.09
N LEU A 204 31.83 -33.37 43.12
CA LEU A 204 31.79 -32.35 44.15
C LEU A 204 33.12 -31.59 44.14
N ILE A 205 33.05 -30.25 44.17
CA ILE A 205 34.22 -29.39 43.96
C ILE A 205 34.27 -28.30 45.04
N ASP A 206 35.38 -28.25 45.78
CA ASP A 206 35.84 -27.03 46.44
C ASP A 206 36.60 -26.19 45.38
N PRO A 207 36.13 -24.98 45.03
CA PRO A 207 36.82 -24.13 44.06
C PRO A 207 38.14 -23.52 44.57
N GLY A 208 38.56 -23.82 45.80
CA GLY A 208 39.83 -23.34 46.37
C GLY A 208 39.87 -21.83 46.56
N THR A 209 41.06 -21.27 46.77
CA THR A 209 41.28 -19.84 47.05
C THR A 209 41.83 -19.08 45.85
N GLY A 210 41.28 -17.90 45.58
CA GLY A 210 41.82 -16.99 44.56
C GLY A 210 43.11 -16.30 45.01
N PRO A 211 43.79 -15.54 44.12
CA PRO A 211 45.02 -14.82 44.43
C PRO A 211 44.91 -13.84 45.61
N ASP A 212 43.72 -13.29 45.86
CA ASP A 212 43.42 -12.41 47.00
C ASP A 212 43.11 -13.19 48.30
N GLY A 213 43.34 -14.50 48.32
CA GLY A 213 42.99 -15.41 49.44
C GLY A 213 41.49 -15.75 49.53
N THR A 214 40.68 -15.29 48.57
CA THR A 214 39.21 -15.44 48.58
C THR A 214 38.77 -16.83 48.11
N GLY A 215 38.37 -17.66 49.07
CA GLY A 215 37.65 -18.92 48.84
C GLY A 215 36.12 -18.72 48.73
N ALA A 216 35.38 -19.81 48.56
CA ALA A 216 33.91 -19.77 48.55
C ALA A 216 33.31 -19.38 49.93
N SER A 217 34.01 -19.71 51.01
CA SER A 217 33.58 -19.46 52.39
C SER A 217 34.14 -18.14 52.94
N THR A 218 33.24 -17.21 53.29
CA THR A 218 33.56 -15.98 54.03
C THR A 218 32.60 -15.80 55.20
N GLY A 219 32.90 -16.47 56.33
CA GLY A 219 32.09 -16.40 57.53
C GLY A 219 32.10 -15.01 58.19
N SER A 220 30.92 -14.45 58.40
CA SER A 220 30.59 -13.35 59.32
C SER A 220 31.71 -12.36 59.69
N GLY A 221 31.89 -11.30 58.90
CA GLY A 221 32.61 -10.08 59.29
C GLY A 221 31.80 -8.85 58.90
N GLU A 222 31.81 -7.79 59.71
CA GLU A 222 31.13 -6.54 59.37
C GLU A 222 31.77 -5.86 58.14
N PRO A 223 30.98 -5.30 57.21
CA PRO A 223 31.49 -4.65 56.01
C PRO A 223 32.16 -3.31 56.35
N THR A 224 33.48 -3.25 56.25
CA THR A 224 34.25 -1.99 56.35
C THR A 224 34.58 -1.46 54.95
N ASP A 225 33.94 -0.36 54.58
CA ASP A 225 34.26 0.57 53.49
C ASP A 225 34.93 -0.01 52.22
N ALA A 226 34.09 -0.47 51.28
CA ALA A 226 34.53 -0.71 49.90
C ALA A 226 34.97 0.60 49.22
N VAL A 227 36.11 0.58 48.53
CA VAL A 227 36.70 1.76 47.88
C VAL A 227 35.86 2.19 46.66
N ALA A 228 35.52 3.48 46.59
CA ALA A 228 34.66 4.02 45.56
C ALA A 228 35.34 4.14 44.17
N ALA A 229 34.59 3.77 43.12
CA ALA A 229 34.91 4.15 41.74
C ALA A 229 34.66 5.66 41.50
N PRO A 230 35.39 6.32 40.58
CA PRO A 230 35.24 7.75 40.33
C PRO A 230 33.89 8.08 39.67
N GLY A 231 33.19 9.08 40.20
CA GLY A 231 31.82 9.42 39.78
C GLY A 231 31.72 10.38 38.59
N SER A 232 30.62 10.25 37.83
CA SER A 232 30.18 11.22 36.82
C SER A 232 29.08 12.11 37.37
N THR A 233 29.28 13.43 37.35
CA THR A 233 28.30 14.41 37.85
C THR A 233 27.32 14.86 36.77
N SER A 234 26.02 14.73 37.03
CA SER A 234 24.99 15.60 36.45
C SER A 234 23.77 15.64 37.37
N SER A 235 23.02 16.75 37.38
CA SER A 235 21.87 16.94 38.28
C SER A 235 20.85 17.92 37.69
N ALA A 236 19.67 17.42 37.33
CA ALA A 236 18.45 18.19 37.07
C ALA A 236 17.21 17.30 37.33
N PRO A 237 16.07 17.84 37.81
CA PRO A 237 14.98 17.04 38.36
C PRO A 237 13.85 16.72 37.36
N ALA A 238 13.04 15.72 37.70
CA ALA A 238 11.78 15.38 37.02
C ALA A 238 10.55 16.02 37.72
N PRO A 239 9.46 16.32 37.00
CA PRO A 239 8.15 16.62 37.56
C PRO A 239 7.30 15.36 37.76
N ALA A 240 6.37 15.40 38.72
CA ALA A 240 5.38 14.35 39.00
C ALA A 240 3.99 14.69 38.38
N PRO A 241 3.08 13.72 38.20
CA PRO A 241 1.79 13.94 37.52
C PRO A 241 0.68 14.47 38.45
N THR A 242 -0.45 14.89 37.86
CA THR A 242 -1.71 15.20 38.56
C THR A 242 -2.89 14.90 37.64
N GLU A 243 -4.02 14.44 38.20
CA GLU A 243 -5.19 13.94 37.48
C GLU A 243 -6.23 15.02 37.09
N GLU A 244 -7.29 14.56 36.42
CA GLU A 244 -8.45 15.28 35.87
C GLU A 244 -9.38 15.89 36.97
N PRO A 245 -10.34 16.78 36.63
CA PRO A 245 -11.66 16.30 36.18
C PRO A 245 -12.36 17.16 35.09
N GLY A 246 -13.16 16.50 34.23
CA GLY A 246 -13.92 17.14 33.13
C GLY A 246 -15.33 17.65 33.47
N THR A 247 -16.04 18.21 32.47
CA THR A 247 -17.50 18.55 32.52
C THR A 247 -18.11 18.61 31.10
N GLN A 248 -19.44 18.79 30.98
CA GLN A 248 -20.26 18.45 29.79
C GLN A 248 -20.81 19.67 29.01
N THR A 249 -21.09 19.46 27.70
CA THR A 249 -22.26 19.87 26.86
C THR A 249 -23.18 20.98 27.42
N PRO A 250 -23.56 22.05 26.64
CA PRO A 250 -24.34 21.88 25.39
C PRO A 250 -24.21 22.95 24.26
N GLU A 251 -24.95 22.67 23.17
CA GLU A 251 -25.26 23.48 21.97
C GLU A 251 -26.18 24.70 22.26
N PRO A 252 -26.19 25.73 21.39
CA PRO A 252 -27.48 26.21 20.87
C PRO A 252 -27.49 26.71 19.39
N SER A 253 -28.69 26.69 18.79
CA SER A 253 -29.07 27.33 17.50
C SER A 253 -30.33 28.20 17.72
N PRO A 254 -30.54 29.33 16.99
CA PRO A 254 -31.64 29.33 15.99
C PRO A 254 -31.55 30.32 14.79
N SER A 255 -32.21 29.92 13.69
CA SER A 255 -32.94 30.66 12.62
C SER A 255 -32.76 32.18 12.34
N ALA A 256 -32.62 32.54 11.05
CA ALA A 256 -33.65 33.27 10.24
C ALA A 256 -33.20 33.60 8.78
N THR A 257 -34.15 33.71 7.84
CA THR A 257 -33.96 34.04 6.38
C THR A 257 -34.64 35.38 6.01
N PRO A 258 -34.34 36.02 4.85
CA PRO A 258 -35.06 35.70 3.59
C PRO A 258 -34.23 35.83 2.27
N ALA A 259 -34.81 35.41 1.14
CA ALA A 259 -34.26 35.50 -0.23
C ALA A 259 -34.84 36.68 -1.05
N PRO A 260 -34.42 36.91 -2.33
CA PRO A 260 -35.05 36.26 -3.51
C PRO A 260 -34.04 35.76 -4.59
N ALA A 261 -34.31 34.65 -5.30
CA ALA A 261 -34.91 34.51 -6.66
C ALA A 261 -34.00 35.02 -7.83
N ASP A 262 -33.89 34.37 -9.00
CA ASP A 262 -34.79 33.46 -9.73
C ASP A 262 -34.09 32.20 -10.34
N GLU A 263 -34.90 31.27 -10.87
CA GLU A 263 -34.53 30.08 -11.68
C GLU A 263 -35.28 30.12 -13.05
N PRO A 264 -34.98 29.28 -14.07
CA PRO A 264 -35.54 27.90 -14.06
C PRO A 264 -34.73 26.79 -14.79
N GLU A 265 -34.69 25.61 -14.14
CA GLU A 265 -34.89 24.24 -14.64
C GLU A 265 -34.38 23.81 -16.04
N ALA A 266 -33.62 22.71 -16.06
CA ALA A 266 -33.47 21.82 -17.22
C ALA A 266 -33.59 20.34 -16.80
N VAL A 267 -34.65 19.67 -17.28
CA VAL A 267 -35.12 18.35 -16.84
C VAL A 267 -34.18 17.19 -17.22
N THR A 268 -33.98 16.21 -16.31
CA THR A 268 -33.31 14.92 -16.60
C THR A 268 -34.21 13.71 -16.34
N PRO A 269 -34.46 12.82 -17.32
CA PRO A 269 -35.12 11.53 -17.12
C PRO A 269 -34.13 10.35 -17.10
N THR A 270 -34.28 9.45 -16.12
CA THR A 270 -33.58 8.15 -16.04
C THR A 270 -34.44 6.98 -16.55
N VAL A 271 -33.85 6.00 -17.24
CA VAL A 271 -34.40 4.62 -17.43
C VAL A 271 -33.27 3.64 -17.87
N PRO A 272 -33.36 2.30 -17.65
CA PRO A 272 -32.17 1.43 -17.51
C PRO A 272 -32.01 0.35 -18.66
N PRO A 273 -31.50 -0.90 -18.50
CA PRO A 273 -30.24 -1.27 -19.19
C PRO A 273 -30.19 -2.60 -20.00
N THR A 274 -29.16 -2.72 -20.86
CA THR A 274 -28.61 -3.96 -21.51
C THR A 274 -29.54 -4.70 -22.51
N PRO A 275 -29.00 -5.39 -23.55
CA PRO A 275 -28.35 -6.70 -23.41
C PRO A 275 -27.05 -6.92 -24.24
N THR A 276 -26.29 -7.96 -23.89
CA THR A 276 -25.07 -8.46 -24.59
C THR A 276 -25.42 -9.23 -25.88
N PRO A 277 -24.45 -9.46 -26.78
CA PRO A 277 -23.97 -10.85 -26.91
C PRO A 277 -22.44 -11.03 -27.14
N THR A 278 -21.97 -12.24 -26.87
CA THR A 278 -20.55 -12.68 -26.91
C THR A 278 -20.11 -13.12 -28.31
N ALA A 279 -18.84 -12.86 -28.68
CA ALA A 279 -18.11 -13.66 -29.67
C ALA A 279 -16.58 -13.59 -29.43
N THR A 280 -15.92 -14.75 -29.39
CA THR A 280 -14.45 -14.91 -29.31
C THR A 280 -13.98 -15.79 -30.47
N PRO A 281 -12.81 -15.50 -31.07
CA PRO A 281 -11.89 -16.58 -31.38
C PRO A 281 -10.41 -16.25 -31.11
N THR A 282 -9.70 -17.21 -30.50
CA THR A 282 -8.23 -17.28 -30.47
C THR A 282 -7.70 -17.65 -31.87
N PRO A 283 -6.46 -17.26 -32.23
CA PRO A 283 -5.52 -18.32 -32.60
C PRO A 283 -4.04 -18.07 -32.21
N THR A 284 -3.44 -19.13 -31.65
CA THR A 284 -2.14 -19.71 -32.07
C THR A 284 -0.82 -18.98 -31.80
N GLU A 285 0.10 -19.70 -31.15
CA GLU A 285 1.54 -19.42 -31.07
C GLU A 285 2.22 -19.54 -32.44
N GLN A 286 3.31 -18.79 -32.67
CA GLN A 286 4.28 -19.17 -33.68
C GLN A 286 5.71 -18.81 -33.27
N GLU A 287 6.54 -19.82 -33.07
CA GLU A 287 7.99 -19.66 -32.98
C GLU A 287 8.53 -19.10 -34.31
N THR A 288 9.49 -18.17 -34.24
CA THR A 288 10.46 -17.97 -35.32
C THR A 288 11.85 -17.76 -34.74
N THR A 289 12.82 -18.46 -35.33
CA THR A 289 14.23 -18.45 -34.95
C THR A 289 15.06 -17.60 -35.92
N SER A 290 16.35 -17.45 -35.59
CA SER A 290 17.49 -17.36 -36.52
C SER A 290 18.25 -16.03 -36.65
N SER A 291 19.58 -16.20 -36.67
CA SER A 291 20.60 -15.44 -37.41
C SER A 291 20.81 -13.95 -37.10
N ALA A 292 21.91 -13.68 -36.42
CA ALA A 292 22.73 -12.49 -36.66
C ALA A 292 23.48 -12.60 -38.01
N PRO A 293 24.15 -11.52 -38.46
CA PRO A 293 25.36 -11.61 -39.26
C PRO A 293 26.59 -11.03 -38.52
N GLU A 294 27.76 -11.63 -38.73
CA GLU A 294 29.05 -11.12 -38.25
C GLU A 294 29.73 -10.17 -39.27
N GLY A 295 30.61 -9.30 -38.76
CA GLY A 295 31.84 -8.89 -39.44
C GLY A 295 31.81 -7.67 -40.38
N SER A 296 32.55 -6.61 -40.02
CA SER A 296 33.92 -6.46 -40.57
C SER A 296 34.65 -5.20 -40.06
N VAL A 297 35.83 -5.44 -39.48
CA VAL A 297 37.08 -4.63 -39.47
C VAL A 297 36.99 -3.10 -39.51
N GLY A 298 37.38 -2.51 -38.38
CA GLY A 298 37.55 -1.07 -38.16
C GLY A 298 38.74 -0.39 -38.87
N THR A 299 38.91 0.88 -38.53
CA THR A 299 40.10 1.69 -38.80
C THR A 299 40.37 2.54 -37.56
N ALA A 300 41.64 2.72 -37.18
CA ALA A 300 42.04 3.58 -36.07
C ALA A 300 42.70 4.86 -36.61
N ALA A 301 42.59 5.99 -35.88
CA ALA A 301 43.73 6.82 -35.50
C ALA A 301 43.34 8.16 -34.81
N THR A 302 44.33 8.68 -34.08
CA THR A 302 44.57 10.12 -33.77
C THR A 302 43.95 10.68 -32.48
N VAL A 303 44.82 10.78 -31.47
CA VAL A 303 44.66 11.60 -30.27
C VAL A 303 44.72 13.09 -30.64
N SER A 304 43.93 13.92 -29.97
CA SER A 304 44.26 15.36 -29.83
C SER A 304 43.91 15.84 -28.43
N SER A 305 44.93 16.24 -27.67
CA SER A 305 44.79 16.70 -26.29
C SER A 305 44.96 18.22 -26.22
N THR A 306 43.95 18.93 -25.73
CA THR A 306 44.04 20.37 -25.40
C THR A 306 43.82 20.58 -23.91
N VAL A 307 44.92 20.75 -23.18
CA VAL A 307 44.88 21.07 -21.74
C VAL A 307 44.51 22.54 -21.58
N THR A 308 43.38 22.81 -20.92
CA THR A 308 43.01 24.16 -20.48
C THR A 308 43.02 24.19 -18.96
N THR A 309 44.06 24.77 -18.39
CA THR A 309 44.20 24.94 -16.93
C THR A 309 43.26 26.02 -16.43
N VAL A 310 42.32 25.66 -15.54
CA VAL A 310 41.52 26.62 -14.75
C VAL A 310 41.85 26.42 -13.28
N SER A 311 42.21 27.48 -12.58
CA SER A 311 42.66 27.42 -11.19
C SER A 311 41.48 27.23 -10.22
N SER A 312 41.51 26.15 -9.44
CA SER A 312 40.52 25.93 -8.37
C SER A 312 40.73 26.90 -7.20
N PRO A 313 39.69 27.54 -6.66
CA PRO A 313 39.77 28.16 -5.34
C PRO A 313 39.88 27.08 -4.26
N SER A 314 40.63 27.36 -3.19
CA SER A 314 40.71 26.47 -2.03
C SER A 314 39.57 26.73 -1.07
N THR A 315 38.73 25.73 -0.84
CA THR A 315 37.81 25.64 0.31
C THR A 315 38.09 24.34 1.04
N ALA A 316 38.11 24.39 2.38
CA ALA A 316 38.66 23.31 3.18
C ALA A 316 37.80 22.04 3.12
N VAL A 317 38.42 20.91 2.79
CA VAL A 317 37.84 19.60 3.07
C VAL A 317 37.89 19.42 4.59
N ALA A 318 36.72 19.48 5.25
CA ALA A 318 36.62 19.04 6.63
C ALA A 318 37.00 17.55 6.67
N SER A 319 38.07 17.20 7.38
CA SER A 319 38.38 15.80 7.63
C SER A 319 37.19 15.16 8.36
N PRO A 320 36.63 14.04 7.88
CA PRO A 320 35.62 13.35 8.65
C PRO A 320 36.26 12.94 9.99
N LEU A 321 35.59 13.27 11.10
CA LEU A 321 35.96 12.66 12.37
C LEU A 321 35.81 11.15 12.19
N ARG A 322 36.91 10.41 12.32
CA ARG A 322 36.81 8.99 12.62
C ARG A 322 36.11 8.91 13.97
N MET A 323 34.85 8.47 13.97
CA MET A 323 34.16 8.06 15.19
C MET A 323 35.05 7.05 15.92
N ALA A 324 35.16 7.19 17.24
CA ALA A 324 35.94 6.26 18.03
C ALA A 324 35.32 4.87 17.91
N ALA A 325 36.17 3.84 17.74
CA ALA A 325 35.71 2.46 17.81
C ALA A 325 35.05 2.20 19.17
N THR A 326 34.01 1.36 19.18
CA THR A 326 33.29 0.97 20.41
C THR A 326 34.30 0.58 21.50
N ALA A 327 34.20 1.23 22.66
CA ALA A 327 35.20 1.08 23.72
C ALA A 327 35.20 -0.36 24.28
N LYS A 328 36.39 -0.88 24.59
CA LYS A 328 36.55 -2.16 25.32
C LYS A 328 35.92 -1.99 26.72
N PRO A 329 34.93 -2.82 27.11
CA PRO A 329 34.34 -2.73 28.44
C PRO A 329 35.33 -3.20 29.51
N GLY A 330 35.00 -2.98 30.79
CA GLY A 330 35.73 -3.56 31.90
C GLY A 330 35.55 -5.07 31.92
N ILE A 331 36.65 -5.82 31.74
CA ILE A 331 36.66 -7.29 31.76
C ILE A 331 37.63 -7.74 32.85
N VAL A 332 37.14 -8.54 33.79
CA VAL A 332 37.96 -9.24 34.78
C VAL A 332 38.66 -10.40 34.07
N THR A 333 39.99 -10.33 33.95
CA THR A 333 40.79 -11.33 33.26
C THR A 333 40.92 -12.62 34.08
N ARG A 334 41.28 -13.72 33.41
CA ARG A 334 41.54 -15.02 34.05
C ARG A 334 42.51 -14.95 35.24
N ALA A 335 43.52 -14.09 35.16
CA ALA A 335 44.51 -13.89 36.23
C ALA A 335 43.91 -13.25 37.50
N VAL A 336 42.84 -12.47 37.37
CA VAL A 336 42.20 -11.79 38.52
C VAL A 336 41.20 -12.70 39.22
N TRP A 337 40.40 -13.49 38.48
CA TRP A 337 39.47 -14.44 39.12
C TRP A 337 40.12 -15.78 39.56
N GLY A 338 41.39 -15.99 39.20
CA GLY A 338 42.19 -17.13 39.64
C GLY A 338 42.00 -18.39 38.80
N ALA A 339 41.88 -18.24 37.48
CA ALA A 339 41.63 -19.37 36.59
C ALA A 339 42.84 -20.33 36.51
N SER A 340 42.58 -21.63 36.73
CA SER A 340 43.50 -22.71 36.35
C SER A 340 43.77 -22.68 34.83
N GLN A 341 44.87 -23.28 34.40
CA GLN A 341 45.25 -23.28 32.97
C GLN A 341 44.38 -24.24 32.14
N PRO A 342 44.08 -23.92 30.86
CA PRO A 342 43.41 -24.86 29.94
C PRO A 342 44.16 -26.19 29.82
N VAL A 343 43.42 -27.30 29.76
CA VAL A 343 43.99 -28.66 29.68
C VAL A 343 44.31 -29.10 28.23
N CYS A 344 43.84 -28.35 27.23
CA CYS A 344 44.29 -28.48 25.83
C CYS A 344 44.39 -27.10 25.15
N THR A 345 45.14 -27.04 24.04
CA THR A 345 45.21 -25.87 23.15
C THR A 345 43.81 -25.48 22.66
N ALA A 346 43.53 -24.18 22.58
CA ALA A 346 42.26 -23.68 22.05
C ALA A 346 42.20 -23.74 20.51
N ASP A 347 41.01 -23.98 19.98
CA ASP A 347 40.71 -23.84 18.54
C ASP A 347 40.41 -22.37 18.20
N HIS A 348 40.80 -21.95 17.00
CA HIS A 348 40.62 -20.56 16.52
C HIS A 348 39.69 -20.52 15.30
N ALA A 349 38.69 -19.65 15.34
CA ALA A 349 37.83 -19.38 14.20
C ALA A 349 38.50 -18.41 13.21
N SER A 350 38.16 -18.51 11.93
CA SER A 350 38.66 -17.59 10.89
C SER A 350 38.06 -16.18 10.93
N SER A 351 36.94 -16.01 11.64
CA SER A 351 36.22 -14.74 11.88
C SER A 351 35.09 -14.99 12.89
N THR A 352 34.61 -13.97 13.60
CA THR A 352 33.30 -14.05 14.29
C THR A 352 32.18 -13.61 13.34
N LEU A 353 31.00 -14.20 13.47
CA LEU A 353 29.78 -13.90 12.68
C LEU A 353 28.55 -13.61 13.55
N ALA A 354 28.47 -14.19 14.75
CA ALA A 354 27.33 -14.04 15.65
C ALA A 354 27.74 -14.16 17.14
N ALA A 355 26.82 -13.81 18.03
CA ALA A 355 26.92 -14.07 19.47
C ALA A 355 25.80 -15.00 19.95
N ALA A 356 26.17 -16.02 20.72
CA ALA A 356 25.24 -16.92 21.39
C ALA A 356 25.08 -16.47 22.86
N VAL A 357 23.85 -16.23 23.28
CA VAL A 357 23.53 -15.82 24.66
C VAL A 357 23.04 -17.04 25.44
N HIS A 358 23.70 -17.27 26.57
CA HIS A 358 23.46 -18.40 27.47
C HIS A 358 23.06 -17.92 28.86
N HIS A 359 22.56 -18.84 29.67
CA HIS A 359 22.68 -18.76 31.13
C HIS A 359 23.54 -19.93 31.64
N THR A 360 23.86 -19.96 32.93
CA THR A 360 24.61 -21.08 33.54
C THR A 360 23.73 -22.03 34.35
N ALA A 361 22.40 -21.87 34.30
CA ALA A 361 21.35 -22.59 35.05
C ALA A 361 21.50 -22.65 36.60
N SER A 362 22.58 -22.10 37.14
CA SER A 362 22.93 -22.11 38.56
C SER A 362 22.05 -21.20 39.40
N THR A 363 22.09 -21.36 40.73
CA THR A 363 21.37 -20.46 41.66
C THR A 363 21.64 -18.97 41.38
N ASN A 364 20.63 -18.14 41.62
CA ASN A 364 20.75 -16.68 41.63
C ASN A 364 21.14 -16.12 43.00
N SER A 365 21.34 -16.95 44.03
CA SER A 365 21.58 -16.48 45.42
C SER A 365 23.01 -16.01 45.73
N TYR A 366 23.99 -16.26 44.85
CA TYR A 366 25.41 -15.96 45.07
C TYR A 366 25.70 -14.47 45.38
N THR A 367 26.77 -14.22 46.13
CA THR A 367 27.30 -12.86 46.37
C THR A 367 28.39 -12.48 45.35
N ALA A 368 28.68 -11.19 45.20
CA ALA A 368 29.75 -10.73 44.28
C ALA A 368 31.14 -11.31 44.64
N ALA A 369 31.43 -11.43 45.94
CA ALA A 369 32.67 -12.03 46.44
C ALA A 369 32.83 -13.52 46.10
N GLN A 370 31.72 -14.24 45.88
CA GLN A 370 31.71 -15.66 45.54
C GLN A 370 31.87 -15.92 44.03
N VAL A 371 31.72 -14.92 43.16
CA VAL A 371 31.77 -15.13 41.69
C VAL A 371 33.13 -15.71 41.22
N PRO A 372 34.30 -15.26 41.71
CA PRO A 372 35.58 -15.89 41.36
C PRO A 372 35.67 -17.37 41.74
N ALA A 373 35.13 -17.76 42.89
CA ALA A 373 35.08 -19.16 43.31
C ALA A 373 34.10 -19.97 42.45
N LEU A 374 32.91 -19.44 42.19
CA LEU A 374 31.94 -20.02 41.25
C LEU A 374 32.58 -20.29 39.87
N LEU A 375 33.32 -19.33 39.32
CA LEU A 375 34.02 -19.47 38.03
C LEU A 375 35.12 -20.54 38.05
N ARG A 376 35.93 -20.63 39.12
CA ARG A 376 36.92 -21.71 39.28
C ARG A 376 36.26 -23.08 39.35
N GLY A 377 35.16 -23.22 40.10
CA GLY A 377 34.42 -24.48 40.20
C GLY A 377 33.76 -24.90 38.87
N PHE A 378 33.22 -23.94 38.12
CA PHE A 378 32.68 -24.20 36.78
C PHE A 378 33.79 -24.64 35.81
N ALA A 379 34.94 -23.95 35.80
CA ALA A 379 36.08 -24.33 34.98
C ALA A 379 36.61 -25.73 35.35
N ALA A 380 36.69 -26.05 36.64
CA ALA A 380 37.10 -27.37 37.13
C ALA A 380 36.15 -28.49 36.69
N TYR A 381 34.82 -28.32 36.85
CA TYR A 381 33.84 -29.30 36.37
C TYR A 381 33.93 -29.52 34.86
N HIS A 382 34.04 -28.43 34.08
CA HIS A 382 34.15 -28.49 32.63
C HIS A 382 35.43 -29.21 32.17
N MET A 383 36.58 -28.95 32.79
CA MET A 383 37.87 -29.55 32.42
C MET A 383 38.11 -30.96 32.96
N LEU A 384 37.41 -31.36 34.03
CA LEU A 384 37.48 -32.73 34.56
C LEU A 384 37.07 -33.74 33.46
N PRO A 385 37.80 -34.84 33.22
CA PRO A 385 37.45 -35.81 32.19
C PRO A 385 36.07 -36.47 32.41
N GLU A 386 35.36 -36.81 31.32
CA GLU A 386 34.10 -37.56 31.39
C GLU A 386 34.22 -38.87 32.18
N ALA A 387 35.34 -39.58 32.02
CA ALA A 387 35.63 -40.82 32.75
C ALA A 387 35.75 -40.65 34.28
N GLN A 388 35.83 -39.41 34.77
CA GLN A 388 35.85 -39.02 36.19
C GLN A 388 34.53 -38.34 36.60
N GLY A 389 33.44 -38.61 35.87
CA GLY A 389 32.13 -37.98 36.08
C GLY A 389 32.07 -36.51 35.66
N GLY A 390 33.16 -35.97 35.10
CA GLY A 390 33.24 -34.62 34.57
C GLY A 390 32.73 -34.50 33.14
N ARG A 391 33.34 -33.60 32.38
CA ARG A 391 32.75 -33.02 31.17
C ARG A 391 33.73 -32.82 30.00
N GLY A 392 35.04 -32.98 30.21
CA GLY A 392 36.09 -33.05 29.17
C GLY A 392 36.32 -31.80 28.30
N TRP A 393 35.56 -30.73 28.49
CA TRP A 393 35.71 -29.45 27.78
C TRP A 393 37.11 -28.84 28.10
N CYS A 394 38.01 -28.59 27.13
CA CYS A 394 39.41 -28.18 27.38
C CYS A 394 39.64 -26.95 28.29
N ASP A 395 38.60 -26.17 28.52
CA ASP A 395 38.52 -24.97 29.35
C ASP A 395 37.04 -24.69 29.60
N ILE A 396 36.69 -23.68 30.40
CA ILE A 396 35.32 -23.18 30.52
C ILE A 396 34.72 -22.87 29.13
N GLY A 397 33.51 -23.36 28.86
CA GLY A 397 32.97 -23.45 27.49
C GLY A 397 32.64 -22.10 26.84
N TYR A 398 32.23 -21.12 27.63
CA TYR A 398 31.83 -19.78 27.16
C TYR A 398 33.05 -18.85 27.01
N ASN A 399 33.06 -18.00 25.98
CA ASN A 399 34.11 -16.99 25.80
C ASN A 399 34.09 -15.91 26.89
N PHE A 400 32.88 -15.53 27.33
CA PHE A 400 32.66 -14.55 28.40
C PHE A 400 31.53 -14.99 29.32
N LEU A 401 31.63 -14.60 30.58
CA LEU A 401 30.54 -14.75 31.55
C LEU A 401 30.21 -13.38 32.16
N VAL A 402 28.94 -13.15 32.48
CA VAL A 402 28.45 -11.88 33.06
C VAL A 402 27.66 -12.19 34.32
N ASP A 403 28.03 -11.60 35.46
CA ASP A 403 27.29 -11.77 36.71
C ASP A 403 26.08 -10.83 36.81
N LYS A 404 25.15 -11.14 37.72
CA LYS A 404 23.93 -10.35 37.97
C LYS A 404 24.21 -8.91 38.46
N PHE A 405 25.45 -8.59 38.84
CA PHE A 405 25.88 -7.26 39.23
C PHE A 405 26.42 -6.43 38.04
N GLY A 406 26.61 -7.07 36.89
CA GLY A 406 27.12 -6.46 35.65
C GLY A 406 28.62 -6.66 35.43
N THR A 407 29.32 -7.44 36.26
CA THR A 407 30.75 -7.71 36.04
C THR A 407 30.94 -8.68 34.87
N ILE A 408 31.78 -8.33 33.90
CA ILE A 408 32.14 -9.19 32.77
C ILE A 408 33.46 -9.90 33.10
N TYR A 409 33.51 -11.21 32.90
CA TYR A 409 34.68 -12.05 33.11
C TYR A 409 35.13 -12.67 31.79
N GLU A 410 36.44 -12.74 31.59
CA GLU A 410 37.04 -13.59 30.58
C GLU A 410 36.78 -15.06 30.95
N GLY A 411 36.01 -15.76 30.11
CA GLY A 411 35.84 -17.20 30.21
C GLY A 411 37.01 -17.91 29.54
N ARG A 412 36.76 -18.55 28.39
CA ARG A 412 37.77 -19.31 27.64
C ARG A 412 39.01 -18.47 27.33
N ALA A 413 40.19 -18.98 27.65
CA ALA A 413 41.45 -18.23 27.59
C ALA A 413 41.70 -17.55 26.22
N ALA A 414 42.25 -16.34 26.24
CA ALA A 414 42.51 -15.49 25.07
C ALA A 414 41.27 -14.96 24.32
N SER A 415 40.04 -15.30 24.74
CA SER A 415 38.80 -14.79 24.13
C SER A 415 38.70 -13.26 24.11
N ILE A 416 39.43 -12.56 24.99
CA ILE A 416 39.53 -11.10 24.97
C ILE A 416 40.05 -10.60 23.61
N ASP A 417 41.18 -11.13 23.13
CA ASP A 417 41.91 -10.52 22.01
C ASP A 417 41.87 -11.38 20.72
N GLU A 418 41.46 -12.65 20.81
CA GLU A 418 41.46 -13.61 19.69
C GLU A 418 40.07 -14.25 19.43
N PRO A 419 39.78 -14.75 18.20
CA PRO A 419 38.51 -15.38 17.83
C PRO A 419 38.48 -16.86 18.27
N ILE A 420 38.57 -17.08 19.58
CA ILE A 420 38.61 -18.42 20.19
C ILE A 420 37.26 -19.12 20.02
N VAL A 421 37.28 -20.34 19.48
CA VAL A 421 36.11 -21.21 19.35
C VAL A 421 35.63 -21.59 20.75
N GLY A 422 34.34 -21.40 21.03
CA GLY A 422 33.73 -21.82 22.29
C GLY A 422 33.36 -23.31 22.30
N VAL A 423 32.80 -23.77 23.42
CA VAL A 423 32.22 -25.11 23.56
C VAL A 423 30.90 -25.00 24.34
N HIS A 424 29.97 -24.22 23.77
CA HIS A 424 28.71 -23.74 24.36
C HIS A 424 27.51 -23.82 23.41
N THR A 425 27.69 -24.18 22.13
CA THR A 425 26.59 -24.40 21.19
C THR A 425 26.98 -25.46 20.17
N GLY A 426 26.50 -26.69 20.38
CA GLY A 426 26.61 -27.81 19.43
C GLY A 426 26.24 -27.39 18.00
N GLY A 427 27.10 -27.74 17.05
CA GLY A 427 26.96 -27.36 15.63
C GLY A 427 27.30 -25.90 15.28
N PHE A 428 27.38 -24.96 16.23
CA PHE A 428 27.63 -23.52 15.96
C PHE A 428 28.72 -22.87 16.82
N ASN A 429 29.50 -23.65 17.57
CA ASN A 429 30.68 -23.19 18.33
C ASN A 429 31.69 -22.39 17.49
N SER A 430 31.91 -22.78 16.24
CA SER A 430 32.85 -22.10 15.35
C SER A 430 32.23 -20.83 14.77
N ARG A 431 33.03 -19.75 14.75
CA ARG A 431 32.65 -18.40 14.29
C ARG A 431 31.57 -17.70 15.14
N THR A 432 31.26 -18.18 16.33
CA THR A 432 30.39 -17.47 17.29
C THR A 432 31.17 -17.08 18.54
N ILE A 433 30.56 -16.25 19.39
CA ILE A 433 31.05 -15.95 20.75
C ILE A 433 29.96 -16.28 21.77
N GLY A 434 30.26 -17.17 22.71
CA GLY A 434 29.37 -17.54 23.80
C GLY A 434 29.47 -16.56 24.97
N VAL A 435 28.35 -15.94 25.32
CA VAL A 435 28.23 -15.02 26.47
C VAL A 435 27.20 -15.58 27.44
N ALA A 436 27.65 -16.07 28.60
CA ALA A 436 26.78 -16.69 29.60
C ALA A 436 26.44 -15.76 30.76
N ALA A 437 25.15 -15.56 30.99
CA ALA A 437 24.61 -14.92 32.19
C ALA A 437 24.72 -15.89 33.39
N ILE A 438 25.51 -15.54 34.40
CA ILE A 438 25.69 -16.38 35.59
C ILE A 438 24.39 -16.36 36.40
N GLY A 439 23.76 -17.52 36.57
CA GLY A 439 22.46 -17.68 37.21
C GLY A 439 21.45 -18.44 36.35
N ASN A 440 20.21 -18.49 36.83
CA ASN A 440 19.07 -19.13 36.18
C ASN A 440 18.03 -18.05 35.81
N TYR A 441 17.90 -17.78 34.52
CA TYR A 441 16.94 -16.81 33.97
C TYR A 441 15.71 -17.46 33.32
N GLN A 442 15.45 -18.74 33.65
CA GLN A 442 14.11 -19.33 33.51
C GLN A 442 13.18 -18.80 34.60
N ASP A 443 13.70 -18.61 35.82
CA ASP A 443 12.87 -18.25 36.98
C ASP A 443 13.12 -16.83 37.50
N ALA A 444 14.21 -16.17 37.08
CA ALA A 444 14.54 -14.80 37.44
C ALA A 444 14.62 -13.86 36.23
N VAL A 445 14.17 -12.62 36.41
CA VAL A 445 14.36 -11.53 35.44
C VAL A 445 15.83 -11.07 35.45
N PRO A 446 16.50 -10.91 34.27
CA PRO A 446 17.87 -10.40 34.22
C PRO A 446 17.96 -8.97 34.76
N SER A 447 19.02 -8.66 35.50
CA SER A 447 19.24 -7.29 35.98
C SER A 447 19.62 -6.36 34.82
N ALA A 448 19.27 -5.07 34.94
CA ALA A 448 19.66 -4.07 33.95
C ALA A 448 21.18 -3.97 33.77
N ALA A 449 21.96 -4.21 34.84
CA ALA A 449 23.42 -4.24 34.78
C ALA A 449 23.94 -5.45 33.99
N LEU A 450 23.35 -6.64 34.17
CA LEU A 450 23.69 -7.83 33.39
C LEU A 450 23.33 -7.66 31.90
N ALA A 451 22.12 -7.17 31.59
CA ALA A 451 21.69 -6.95 30.21
C ALA A 451 22.53 -5.89 29.49
N GLU A 452 22.89 -4.79 30.17
CA GLU A 452 23.82 -3.78 29.66
C GLU A 452 25.21 -4.35 29.42
N SER A 453 25.76 -5.13 30.36
CA SER A 453 27.11 -5.70 30.24
C SER A 453 27.22 -6.78 29.15
N ILE A 454 26.18 -7.61 28.98
CA ILE A 454 26.04 -8.50 27.81
C ILE A 454 26.02 -7.68 26.53
N SER A 455 25.28 -6.56 26.50
CA SER A 455 25.24 -5.67 25.34
C SER A 455 26.60 -5.02 25.05
N GLN A 456 27.35 -4.59 26.07
CA GLN A 456 28.66 -3.97 25.90
C GLN A 456 29.72 -4.94 25.37
N ILE A 457 29.80 -6.18 25.90
CA ILE A 457 30.80 -7.15 25.42
C ILE A 457 30.50 -7.59 23.98
N ILE A 458 29.23 -7.80 23.63
CA ILE A 458 28.82 -8.12 22.26
C ILE A 458 29.09 -6.94 21.33
N ALA A 459 28.71 -5.71 21.69
CA ALA A 459 28.94 -4.51 20.86
C ALA A 459 30.43 -4.28 20.56
N TRP A 460 31.29 -4.44 21.56
CA TRP A 460 32.73 -4.33 21.36
C TRP A 460 33.28 -5.38 20.38
N LYS A 461 32.90 -6.66 20.55
CA LYS A 461 33.31 -7.72 19.62
C LYS A 461 32.71 -7.58 18.22
N PHE A 462 31.49 -7.06 18.10
CA PHE A 462 30.84 -6.80 16.81
C PHE A 462 31.52 -5.65 16.08
N ALA A 463 31.88 -4.57 16.77
CA ALA A 463 32.68 -3.48 16.21
C ALA A 463 34.09 -3.94 15.75
N GLN A 464 34.71 -4.89 16.44
CA GLN A 464 35.98 -5.49 16.00
C GLN A 464 35.85 -6.36 14.74
N ASN A 465 34.70 -6.98 14.50
CA ASN A 465 34.48 -7.93 13.39
C ASN A 465 33.66 -7.37 12.22
N GLY A 466 33.16 -6.14 12.31
CA GLY A 466 32.29 -5.54 11.29
C GLY A 466 30.87 -6.13 11.25
N ILE A 467 30.35 -6.58 12.40
CA ILE A 467 29.03 -7.22 12.49
C ILE A 467 27.97 -6.18 12.86
N LEU A 468 26.89 -6.09 12.08
CA LEU A 468 25.72 -5.29 12.41
C LEU A 468 24.78 -6.07 13.35
N ALA A 469 24.48 -5.52 14.52
CA ALA A 469 23.38 -6.00 15.36
C ALA A 469 22.02 -5.60 14.78
N ASN A 470 20.94 -6.23 15.26
CA ASN A 470 19.60 -6.18 14.67
C ASN A 470 19.50 -6.73 13.22
N THR A 471 20.50 -7.49 12.76
CA THR A 471 20.47 -8.16 11.45
C THR A 471 20.45 -9.69 11.59
N SER A 472 20.37 -10.40 10.47
CA SER A 472 20.40 -11.86 10.41
C SER A 472 21.64 -12.37 9.68
N VAL A 473 22.14 -13.54 10.08
CA VAL A 473 23.29 -14.21 9.47
C VAL A 473 22.99 -15.68 9.22
N THR A 474 23.38 -16.18 8.05
CA THR A 474 23.29 -17.61 7.71
C THR A 474 24.61 -18.29 8.06
N MET A 475 24.54 -19.33 8.88
CA MET A 475 25.66 -20.17 9.31
C MET A 475 25.41 -21.62 8.89
N ILE A 476 26.48 -22.42 8.78
CA ILE A 476 26.38 -23.85 8.46
C ILE A 476 26.46 -24.64 9.76
N SER A 477 25.49 -25.52 10.02
CA SER A 477 25.52 -26.43 11.16
C SER A 477 26.63 -27.46 11.02
N GLY A 478 27.45 -27.61 12.06
CA GLY A 478 28.39 -28.72 12.22
C GLY A 478 27.76 -30.02 12.73
N GLY A 479 26.42 -30.09 12.87
CA GLY A 479 25.73 -31.28 13.39
C GLY A 479 25.91 -31.46 14.90
N GLY A 480 26.19 -32.69 15.34
CA GLY A 480 26.21 -33.06 16.77
C GLY A 480 24.87 -32.77 17.46
N ALA A 481 24.92 -32.22 18.67
CA ALA A 481 23.75 -31.82 19.47
C ALA A 481 22.92 -30.62 18.92
N SER A 482 23.17 -30.20 17.69
CA SER A 482 22.38 -29.17 16.98
C SER A 482 20.97 -29.66 16.65
N LYS A 483 19.98 -28.77 16.66
CA LYS A 483 18.66 -29.02 16.07
C LYS A 483 18.72 -29.28 14.56
N TYR A 484 19.85 -28.98 13.92
CA TYR A 484 20.01 -28.95 12.47
C TYR A 484 21.13 -29.91 12.04
N PRO A 485 20.90 -30.80 11.07
CA PRO A 485 21.90 -31.78 10.64
C PRO A 485 23.16 -31.10 10.06
N GLU A 486 24.27 -31.83 10.05
CA GLU A 486 25.54 -31.35 9.48
C GLU A 486 25.36 -30.83 8.04
N GLY A 487 25.98 -29.70 7.72
CA GLY A 487 25.89 -29.06 6.41
C GLY A 487 24.62 -28.22 6.18
N ALA A 488 23.64 -28.24 7.10
CA ALA A 488 22.44 -27.41 6.97
C ALA A 488 22.78 -25.92 7.08
N ALA A 489 22.31 -25.12 6.12
CA ALA A 489 22.38 -23.66 6.17
C ALA A 489 21.22 -23.09 6.97
N VAL A 490 21.51 -22.47 8.12
CA VAL A 490 20.53 -22.00 9.10
C VAL A 490 20.70 -20.50 9.31
N THR A 491 19.60 -19.76 9.34
CA THR A 491 19.63 -18.29 9.50
C THR A 491 19.16 -17.90 10.88
N PHE A 492 20.05 -17.24 11.63
CA PHE A 492 19.79 -16.70 12.97
C PHE A 492 19.77 -15.17 12.93
N SER A 493 19.26 -14.53 13.98
CA SER A 493 19.69 -13.16 14.30
C SER A 493 21.18 -13.16 14.63
N THR A 494 21.92 -12.07 14.34
CA THR A 494 23.37 -11.99 14.68
C THR A 494 23.64 -12.14 16.18
N ILE A 495 22.65 -11.89 17.04
CA ILE A 495 22.65 -12.30 18.44
C ILE A 495 21.47 -13.24 18.65
N TYR A 496 21.69 -14.46 19.14
CA TYR A 496 20.68 -15.50 19.29
C TYR A 496 20.78 -16.18 20.66
N GLY A 497 19.70 -16.81 21.12
CA GLY A 497 19.68 -17.59 22.36
C GLY A 497 20.04 -19.04 22.09
N HIS A 498 20.66 -19.74 23.05
CA HIS A 498 21.05 -21.16 22.91
C HIS A 498 19.93 -22.06 22.36
N ARG A 499 18.70 -21.89 22.85
CA ARG A 499 17.47 -22.57 22.39
C ARG A 499 17.10 -22.37 20.91
N ASP A 500 17.67 -21.36 20.23
CA ASP A 500 17.49 -21.18 18.79
C ASP A 500 18.26 -22.24 18.00
N ALA A 501 19.41 -22.69 18.52
CA ALA A 501 20.32 -23.63 17.87
C ALA A 501 20.18 -25.09 18.34
N GLN A 502 19.81 -25.30 19.60
CA GLN A 502 19.72 -26.63 20.23
C GLN A 502 18.39 -26.85 20.96
N TYR A 503 18.03 -28.10 21.23
CA TYR A 503 17.05 -28.40 22.28
C TYR A 503 17.72 -28.03 23.61
N THR A 504 17.12 -27.04 24.29
CA THR A 504 17.52 -26.53 25.60
C THR A 504 16.51 -25.48 26.07
N SER A 505 16.36 -25.32 27.38
CA SER A 505 15.70 -24.14 27.97
C SER A 505 16.60 -22.89 27.97
N CYS A 506 17.92 -23.02 27.84
CA CYS A 506 18.89 -21.91 27.87
C CYS A 506 18.60 -20.86 26.77
N PRO A 507 18.72 -19.54 27.02
CA PRO A 507 19.19 -18.85 28.23
C PRO A 507 18.09 -18.62 29.30
N GLY A 508 17.01 -19.39 29.27
CA GLY A 508 15.85 -19.20 30.14
C GLY A 508 14.90 -18.12 29.63
N GLN A 509 13.61 -18.24 29.95
CA GLN A 509 12.54 -17.45 29.33
C GLN A 509 12.70 -15.93 29.48
N TYR A 510 13.14 -15.42 30.64
CA TYR A 510 13.22 -13.98 30.88
C TYR A 510 14.41 -13.33 30.15
N LEU A 511 15.57 -14.00 30.11
CA LEU A 511 16.72 -13.51 29.34
C LEU A 511 16.53 -13.73 27.83
N TYR A 512 15.83 -14.80 27.43
CA TYR A 512 15.44 -15.01 26.04
C TYR A 512 14.48 -13.91 25.54
N ALA A 513 13.50 -13.51 26.36
CA ALA A 513 12.62 -12.37 26.05
C ALA A 513 13.40 -11.05 25.91
N ALA A 514 14.42 -10.83 26.74
CA ALA A 514 15.27 -9.64 26.70
C ALA A 514 16.20 -9.57 25.46
N LEU A 515 16.31 -10.62 24.63
CA LEU A 515 17.20 -10.60 23.45
C LEU A 515 16.85 -9.52 22.43
N GLY A 516 15.58 -9.11 22.33
CA GLY A 516 15.19 -7.97 21.48
C GLY A 516 15.85 -6.67 21.93
N ASP A 517 15.78 -6.37 23.21
CA ASP A 517 16.35 -5.15 23.79
C ASP A 517 17.87 -5.19 23.84
N ILE A 518 18.48 -6.37 24.06
CA ILE A 518 19.93 -6.56 23.93
C ILE A 518 20.37 -6.27 22.49
N ARG A 519 19.70 -6.80 21.46
CA ARG A 519 20.04 -6.51 20.06
C ARG A 519 19.91 -5.02 19.72
N ASN A 520 18.84 -4.37 20.19
CA ASN A 520 18.65 -2.92 20.07
C ASN A 520 19.77 -2.13 20.76
N ARG A 521 20.16 -2.54 21.97
CA ARG A 521 21.21 -1.86 22.75
C ARG A 521 22.59 -2.05 22.12
N VAL A 522 22.91 -3.24 21.65
CA VAL A 522 24.13 -3.51 20.86
C VAL A 522 24.14 -2.64 19.60
N ALA A 523 23.04 -2.59 18.83
CA ALA A 523 22.97 -1.77 17.62
C ALA A 523 23.23 -0.28 17.91
N ALA A 524 22.69 0.25 19.02
CA ALA A 524 22.94 1.62 19.48
C ALA A 524 24.39 1.86 19.98
N LEU A 525 25.12 0.80 20.35
CA LEU A 525 26.51 0.88 20.82
C LEU A 525 27.54 0.71 19.68
N SER A 526 27.31 -0.23 18.74
CA SER A 526 28.30 -0.61 17.73
C SER A 526 27.97 -0.24 16.29
N ASN A 527 26.70 -0.22 15.87
CA ASN A 527 26.39 -0.14 14.43
C ASN A 527 26.92 1.18 13.81
N GLN A 528 26.89 2.31 14.53
CA GLN A 528 27.48 3.58 14.04
C GLN A 528 29.00 3.51 13.76
N THR A 529 29.70 2.50 14.29
CA THR A 529 31.14 2.26 14.06
C THR A 529 31.42 1.18 13.01
N VAL A 530 30.38 0.43 12.60
CA VAL A 530 30.44 -0.68 11.64
C VAL A 530 29.82 -0.31 10.30
N SER A 531 28.70 0.40 10.35
CA SER A 531 27.87 0.79 9.20
C SER A 531 28.64 1.52 8.12
N GLU A 532 28.42 1.11 6.88
CA GLU A 532 28.77 1.97 5.76
C GLU A 532 27.77 3.12 5.62
N SER A 533 28.09 4.09 4.78
CA SER A 533 27.16 5.17 4.42
C SER A 533 26.77 5.03 2.94
N PRO A 534 25.54 5.39 2.55
CA PRO A 534 25.02 5.11 1.22
C PRO A 534 25.89 5.70 0.10
N ARG A 535 26.18 4.85 -0.89
CA ARG A 535 27.02 5.13 -2.05
C ARG A 535 26.12 5.34 -3.27
N GLY A 536 26.49 6.25 -4.17
CA GLY A 536 25.71 6.49 -5.39
C GLY A 536 26.29 7.56 -6.30
N SER A 537 25.63 7.78 -7.43
CA SER A 537 25.91 8.89 -8.35
C SER A 537 24.65 9.26 -9.12
N TRP A 538 24.50 10.54 -9.44
CA TRP A 538 23.73 10.95 -10.62
C TRP A 538 24.47 10.58 -11.91
N ASP A 539 23.70 10.28 -12.94
CA ASP A 539 24.16 10.40 -14.32
C ASP A 539 23.89 11.85 -14.79
N SER A 540 22.62 12.27 -14.74
CA SER A 540 22.17 13.53 -15.35
C SER A 540 21.21 14.34 -14.47
N VAL A 541 21.21 15.65 -14.70
CA VAL A 541 20.09 16.55 -14.39
C VAL A 541 19.82 17.39 -15.65
N GLN A 542 18.55 17.51 -16.04
CA GLN A 542 18.13 18.19 -17.26
C GLN A 542 16.88 19.01 -16.97
N GLY A 543 16.81 20.24 -17.47
CA GLY A 543 15.58 21.03 -17.47
C GLY A 543 14.74 20.74 -18.72
N GLY A 544 13.42 20.75 -18.56
CA GLY A 544 12.46 20.55 -19.64
C GLY A 544 11.10 21.11 -19.24
N GLY A 545 10.62 22.12 -19.96
CA GLY A 545 9.44 22.87 -19.58
C GLY A 545 9.55 23.51 -18.18
N ASN A 546 8.42 23.58 -17.49
CA ASN A 546 8.32 23.89 -16.05
C ASN A 546 8.77 22.71 -15.16
N SER A 547 9.83 21.99 -15.52
CA SER A 547 10.33 20.85 -14.72
C SER A 547 11.84 20.63 -14.84
N LEU A 548 12.39 19.88 -13.88
CA LEU A 548 13.75 19.36 -13.87
C LEU A 548 13.69 17.84 -13.66
N ARG A 549 14.33 17.07 -14.53
CA ARG A 549 14.47 15.60 -14.40
C ARG A 549 15.88 15.24 -13.95
N VAL A 550 15.98 14.33 -12.98
CA VAL A 550 17.24 13.86 -12.38
C VAL A 550 17.31 12.33 -12.47
N THR A 551 18.45 11.80 -12.91
CA THR A 551 18.68 10.34 -13.03
C THR A 551 19.98 9.93 -12.34
N GLY A 552 20.01 8.70 -11.82
CA GLY A 552 21.22 8.14 -11.22
C GLY A 552 21.02 6.74 -10.65
N TRP A 553 21.84 6.40 -9.67
CA TRP A 553 21.75 5.20 -8.85
C TRP A 553 22.20 5.45 -7.41
N ALA A 554 21.67 4.65 -6.48
CA ALA A 554 22.04 4.65 -5.07
C ALA A 554 21.96 3.26 -4.45
N LEU A 555 22.83 3.01 -3.47
CA LEU A 555 23.01 1.76 -2.73
C LEU A 555 23.34 2.13 -1.29
N ASP A 556 22.66 1.53 -0.32
CA ASP A 556 23.12 1.51 1.06
C ASP A 556 23.63 0.08 1.31
N PRO A 557 24.94 -0.12 1.56
CA PRO A 557 25.52 -1.44 1.75
C PRO A 557 24.97 -2.18 2.98
N ASP A 558 24.47 -1.44 3.98
CA ASP A 558 23.84 -1.99 5.18
C ASP A 558 22.40 -2.48 4.91
N ALA A 559 21.75 -1.99 3.83
CA ALA A 559 20.32 -2.16 3.62
C ALA A 559 19.99 -3.18 2.53
N GLY A 560 19.15 -4.17 2.91
CA GLY A 560 18.47 -5.05 1.95
C GLY A 560 17.38 -4.34 1.12
N SER A 561 17.01 -3.10 1.47
CA SER A 561 15.96 -2.32 0.81
C SER A 561 16.50 -1.21 -0.10
N PRO A 562 15.74 -0.77 -1.12
CA PRO A 562 16.10 0.39 -1.93
C PRO A 562 16.24 1.70 -1.13
N VAL A 563 17.28 2.47 -1.45
CA VAL A 563 17.61 3.75 -0.80
C VAL A 563 16.60 4.84 -1.14
N GLN A 564 16.35 5.75 -0.20
CA GLN A 564 15.58 6.97 -0.48
C GLN A 564 16.52 8.13 -0.85
N VAL A 565 16.18 8.86 -1.91
CA VAL A 565 16.99 9.92 -2.50
C VAL A 565 16.18 11.22 -2.47
N GLN A 566 16.60 12.17 -1.63
CA GLN A 566 16.03 13.51 -1.63
C GLN A 566 16.58 14.32 -2.81
N VAL A 567 15.66 14.85 -3.61
CA VAL A 567 15.95 15.86 -4.64
C VAL A 567 15.68 17.22 -4.04
N ILE A 568 16.75 18.00 -3.84
CA ILE A 568 16.73 19.33 -3.25
C ILE A 568 16.86 20.34 -4.38
N VAL A 569 15.92 21.28 -4.50
CA VAL A 569 15.94 22.38 -5.47
C VAL A 569 15.99 23.69 -4.70
N ASP A 570 17.00 24.52 -5.00
CA ASP A 570 17.27 25.82 -4.36
C ASP A 570 17.24 25.79 -2.83
N GLY A 571 17.80 24.70 -2.26
CA GLY A 571 17.90 24.48 -0.82
C GLY A 571 16.66 23.87 -0.15
N SER A 572 15.55 23.70 -0.86
CA SER A 572 14.33 23.05 -0.35
C SER A 572 14.19 21.62 -0.90
N VAL A 573 13.72 20.67 -0.09
CA VAL A 573 13.41 19.31 -0.58
C VAL A 573 12.19 19.39 -1.49
N ALA A 574 12.37 19.15 -2.79
CA ALA A 574 11.31 19.20 -3.79
C ALA A 574 10.59 17.85 -3.97
N THR A 575 11.33 16.74 -3.82
CA THR A 575 10.74 15.40 -3.66
C THR A 575 11.71 14.45 -2.96
N THR A 576 11.21 13.27 -2.55
CA THR A 576 12.03 12.10 -2.21
C THR A 576 11.63 10.96 -3.15
N THR A 577 12.60 10.33 -3.83
CA THR A 577 12.37 9.21 -4.75
C THR A 577 13.11 7.96 -4.27
N THR A 578 12.60 6.78 -4.61
CA THR A 578 13.20 5.50 -4.22
C THR A 578 14.12 4.98 -5.32
N ALA A 579 15.33 4.56 -4.95
CA ALA A 579 16.33 4.03 -5.87
C ALA A 579 16.08 2.54 -6.20
N ASN A 580 14.93 2.24 -6.81
CA ASN A 580 14.50 0.87 -7.18
C ASN A 580 14.40 0.61 -8.69
N HIS A 581 14.73 1.60 -9.54
CA HIS A 581 14.59 1.48 -10.99
C HIS A 581 15.67 0.56 -11.57
N THR A 582 15.27 -0.45 -12.35
CA THR A 582 16.19 -1.44 -12.92
C THR A 582 17.07 -0.86 -14.03
N ARG A 583 18.39 -1.02 -13.88
CA ARG A 583 19.40 -0.72 -14.90
C ARG A 583 20.28 -1.94 -15.15
N SER A 584 20.93 -2.01 -16.31
CA SER A 584 21.84 -3.10 -16.69
C SER A 584 23.21 -3.05 -15.98
N ASP A 585 23.60 -1.90 -15.43
CA ASP A 585 24.89 -1.67 -14.78
C ASP A 585 24.85 -1.85 -13.25
N VAL A 586 23.71 -1.55 -12.60
CA VAL A 586 23.55 -1.60 -11.13
C VAL A 586 22.36 -2.42 -10.63
N GLY A 587 21.56 -3.03 -11.53
CA GLY A 587 20.33 -3.73 -11.16
C GLY A 587 19.21 -2.78 -10.73
N ALA A 588 18.33 -3.24 -9.83
CA ALA A 588 17.22 -2.45 -9.25
C ALA A 588 17.69 -1.43 -8.20
N ARG A 589 18.60 -0.54 -8.61
CA ARG A 589 19.29 0.47 -7.78
C ARG A 589 19.33 1.86 -8.42
N GLY A 590 18.72 2.03 -9.59
CA GLY A 590 18.59 3.31 -10.26
C GLY A 590 17.51 4.19 -9.64
N TYR A 591 17.60 5.51 -9.86
CA TYR A 591 16.48 6.43 -9.63
C TYR A 591 16.25 7.31 -10.87
N ASP A 592 14.99 7.68 -11.05
CA ASP A 592 14.50 8.63 -12.04
C ASP A 592 13.43 9.48 -11.35
N ALA A 593 13.54 10.80 -11.42
CA ALA A 593 12.59 11.72 -10.80
C ALA A 593 12.47 13.02 -11.60
N THR A 594 11.24 13.40 -11.92
CA THR A 594 10.90 14.72 -12.46
C THR A 594 10.25 15.54 -11.37
N VAL A 595 10.82 16.71 -11.06
CA VAL A 595 10.28 17.69 -10.11
C VAL A 595 9.81 18.94 -10.85
N PRO A 596 8.60 19.48 -10.54
CA PRO A 596 8.17 20.77 -11.06
C PRO A 596 9.12 21.89 -10.65
N ALA A 597 9.34 22.85 -11.56
CA ALA A 597 10.16 24.03 -11.31
C ALA A 597 9.56 25.25 -12.02
N SER A 598 9.76 26.44 -11.45
CA SER A 598 9.56 27.71 -12.17
C SER A 598 10.46 27.77 -13.41
N VAL A 599 10.23 28.69 -14.35
CA VAL A 599 11.14 28.89 -15.49
C VAL A 599 12.36 29.69 -15.03
N GLY A 600 13.56 29.11 -15.10
CA GLY A 600 14.80 29.80 -14.73
C GLY A 600 15.98 28.86 -14.41
N PRO A 601 17.13 29.42 -14.00
CA PRO A 601 18.25 28.64 -13.50
C PRO A 601 17.98 28.19 -12.07
N HIS A 602 18.10 26.88 -11.83
CA HIS A 602 17.90 26.22 -10.55
C HIS A 602 19.16 25.50 -10.08
N THR A 603 19.37 25.42 -8.77
CA THR A 603 20.42 24.62 -8.14
C THR A 603 19.82 23.32 -7.62
N VAL A 604 20.14 22.20 -8.27
CA VAL A 604 19.66 20.87 -7.89
C VAL A 604 20.76 20.12 -7.14
N CYS A 605 20.47 19.66 -5.93
CA CYS A 605 21.37 18.88 -5.11
C CYS A 605 20.71 17.57 -4.69
N LEU A 606 21.51 16.52 -4.45
CA LEU A 606 21.00 15.21 -4.04
C LEU A 606 21.53 14.78 -2.69
N ARG A 607 20.66 14.20 -1.86
CA ARG A 607 21.03 13.54 -0.61
C ARG A 607 20.49 12.11 -0.60
N LEU A 608 21.38 11.14 -0.38
CA LEU A 608 21.04 9.76 -0.11
C LEU A 608 20.71 9.63 1.39
N LEU A 609 19.52 9.13 1.71
CA LEU A 609 19.10 8.90 3.10
C LEU A 609 19.58 7.52 3.55
N ASN A 610 20.30 7.51 4.66
CA ASN A 610 20.94 6.33 5.23
C ASN A 610 19.92 5.41 5.94
N GLN A 611 20.01 4.10 5.73
CA GLN A 611 19.12 3.06 6.27
C GLN A 611 19.84 2.12 7.26
N GLY A 612 20.78 2.67 8.05
CA GLY A 612 21.55 1.93 9.06
C GLY A 612 22.12 2.85 10.15
N GLY A 613 23.27 2.47 10.71
CA GLY A 613 24.03 3.30 11.66
C GLY A 613 24.90 4.39 11.01
N GLY A 614 25.04 4.38 9.68
CA GLY A 614 25.85 5.34 8.92
C GLY A 614 25.25 6.75 8.85
N SER A 615 25.71 7.56 7.89
CA SER A 615 25.30 8.97 7.73
C SER A 615 24.74 9.26 6.34
N ASP A 616 23.75 10.16 6.25
CA ASP A 616 23.23 10.70 4.99
C ASP A 616 24.37 11.21 4.09
N VAL A 617 24.42 10.77 2.83
CA VAL A 617 25.48 11.16 1.88
C VAL A 617 24.98 12.20 0.90
N HIS A 618 25.66 13.33 0.84
CA HIS A 618 25.37 14.40 -0.11
C HIS A 618 26.21 14.22 -1.40
N LEU A 619 25.55 14.04 -2.55
CA LEU A 619 26.23 13.87 -3.85
C LEU A 619 26.62 15.22 -4.50
N GLY A 620 26.40 16.33 -3.79
CA GLY A 620 26.68 17.69 -4.25
C GLY A 620 25.53 18.32 -5.04
N CYS A 621 25.84 19.44 -5.70
CA CYS A 621 24.91 20.30 -6.42
C CYS A 621 25.35 20.51 -7.89
N ARG A 622 24.38 20.61 -8.81
CA ARG A 622 24.55 20.98 -10.23
C ARG A 622 23.48 22.02 -10.57
N SER A 623 23.83 22.97 -11.43
CA SER A 623 22.84 23.89 -12.01
C SER A 623 22.10 23.24 -13.17
N ALA A 624 20.80 23.50 -13.30
CA ALA A 624 19.98 23.14 -14.44
C ALA A 624 18.97 24.26 -14.74
N THR A 625 18.63 24.47 -16.00
CA THR A 625 17.73 25.55 -16.42
C THR A 625 16.46 24.95 -17.00
N SER A 626 15.34 25.16 -16.30
CA SER A 626 13.98 24.95 -16.82
C SER A 626 13.63 26.05 -17.83
N THR A 627 12.87 25.70 -18.86
CA THR A 627 12.61 26.60 -19.99
C THR A 627 11.15 26.52 -20.40
N ALA A 628 10.45 27.66 -20.38
CA ALA A 628 9.12 27.80 -20.98
C ALA A 628 9.10 27.23 -22.41
N SER A 629 8.20 26.30 -22.69
CA SER A 629 7.83 25.97 -24.06
C SER A 629 6.69 26.90 -24.51
N SER A 630 6.12 26.61 -25.68
CA SER A 630 4.81 27.15 -26.06
C SER A 630 4.09 26.13 -26.93
N PRO A 631 2.74 26.14 -26.99
CA PRO A 631 1.98 25.12 -27.70
C PRO A 631 2.38 24.93 -29.16
N THR A 632 2.32 23.69 -29.62
CA THR A 632 2.56 23.27 -31.00
C THR A 632 1.39 22.45 -31.51
N GLY A 633 1.09 22.49 -32.80
CA GLY A 633 -0.09 21.84 -33.36
C GLY A 633 -0.22 22.03 -34.86
N VAL A 634 -1.26 21.44 -35.45
CA VAL A 634 -1.63 21.59 -36.86
C VAL A 634 -3.15 21.66 -36.99
N ILE A 635 -3.64 22.53 -37.88
CA ILE A 635 -5.02 22.48 -38.38
C ILE A 635 -5.06 21.49 -39.54
N ASP A 636 -5.69 20.32 -39.35
CA ASP A 636 -5.82 19.30 -40.38
C ASP A 636 -6.84 19.73 -41.44
N ALA A 637 -8.03 20.18 -41.01
CA ALA A 637 -9.14 20.55 -41.89
C ALA A 637 -9.96 21.74 -41.36
N VAL A 638 -10.48 22.54 -42.31
CA VAL A 638 -11.55 23.52 -42.09
C VAL A 638 -12.58 23.31 -43.20
N GLU A 639 -13.81 22.93 -42.82
CA GLU A 639 -14.86 22.46 -43.71
C GLU A 639 -16.11 23.32 -43.53
N ALA A 640 -16.51 24.05 -44.56
CA ALA A 640 -17.73 24.87 -44.54
C ALA A 640 -18.97 24.06 -44.97
N THR A 641 -20.09 24.36 -44.33
CA THR A 641 -21.45 23.93 -44.73
C THR A 641 -22.28 25.16 -45.15
N ALA A 642 -23.60 25.06 -45.21
CA ALA A 642 -24.47 26.20 -45.51
C ALA A 642 -24.66 27.19 -44.34
N SER A 643 -24.39 26.78 -43.09
CA SER A 643 -24.63 27.58 -41.87
C SER A 643 -23.61 27.36 -40.73
N SER A 644 -22.56 26.58 -40.97
CA SER A 644 -21.53 26.28 -39.96
C SER A 644 -20.19 25.90 -40.59
N ILE A 645 -19.13 25.98 -39.80
CA ILE A 645 -17.78 25.57 -40.17
C ILE A 645 -17.32 24.51 -39.15
N ARG A 646 -16.83 23.36 -39.63
CA ARG A 646 -16.16 22.34 -38.82
C ARG A 646 -14.65 22.50 -38.93
N VAL A 647 -13.96 22.47 -37.79
CA VAL A 647 -12.50 22.52 -37.71
C VAL A 647 -11.98 21.25 -37.04
N ARG A 648 -10.93 20.66 -37.60
CA ARG A 648 -10.19 19.54 -37.00
C ARG A 648 -8.70 19.79 -36.99
N GLY A 649 -8.01 19.28 -35.99
CA GLY A 649 -6.58 19.40 -35.84
C GLY A 649 -6.03 18.67 -34.62
N TRP A 650 -4.82 19.04 -34.22
CA TRP A 650 -4.23 18.65 -32.94
C TRP A 650 -3.41 19.80 -32.36
N ALA A 651 -3.29 19.84 -31.03
CA ALA A 651 -2.44 20.78 -30.32
C ALA A 651 -1.95 20.17 -29.00
N ARG A 652 -0.70 20.46 -28.62
CA ARG A 652 -0.07 20.05 -27.35
C ARG A 652 0.84 21.17 -26.84
N ASP A 653 1.09 21.21 -25.54
CA ASP A 653 2.14 22.01 -24.94
C ASP A 653 3.21 21.06 -24.40
N PRO A 654 4.50 21.18 -24.77
CA PRO A 654 5.56 20.33 -24.21
C PRO A 654 5.70 20.44 -22.68
N ASP A 655 5.15 21.50 -22.07
CA ASP A 655 5.17 21.71 -20.62
C ASP A 655 4.06 20.92 -19.90
N SER A 656 3.16 20.24 -20.63
CA SER A 656 2.01 19.51 -20.09
C SER A 656 1.85 18.11 -20.69
N THR A 657 1.75 17.10 -19.82
CA THR A 657 1.30 15.75 -20.18
C THR A 657 -0.23 15.63 -20.33
N SER A 658 -0.98 16.65 -19.95
CA SER A 658 -2.45 16.68 -20.06
C SER A 658 -2.92 17.42 -21.32
N PRO A 659 -4.11 17.09 -21.87
CA PRO A 659 -4.72 17.81 -22.98
C PRO A 659 -4.83 19.32 -22.69
N ILE A 660 -4.41 20.15 -23.63
CA ILE A 660 -4.48 21.61 -23.50
C ILE A 660 -5.80 22.16 -24.04
N SER A 661 -6.13 23.41 -23.68
CA SER A 661 -7.27 24.10 -24.29
C SER A 661 -6.90 24.67 -25.66
N VAL A 662 -7.86 24.65 -26.57
CA VAL A 662 -7.78 25.19 -27.93
C VAL A 662 -8.91 26.20 -28.12
N HIS A 663 -8.55 27.44 -28.40
CA HIS A 663 -9.50 28.53 -28.65
C HIS A 663 -9.69 28.72 -30.16
N ILE A 664 -10.96 28.74 -30.59
CA ILE A 664 -11.40 28.87 -31.98
C ILE A 664 -11.93 30.28 -32.19
N TYR A 665 -11.34 30.99 -33.15
CA TYR A 665 -11.75 32.34 -33.54
C TYR A 665 -12.28 32.33 -34.98
N VAL A 666 -13.36 33.07 -35.23
CA VAL A 666 -13.89 33.37 -36.56
C VAL A 666 -13.91 34.89 -36.72
N ASP A 667 -13.27 35.39 -37.78
CA ASP A 667 -13.12 36.83 -38.08
C ASP A 667 -12.59 37.65 -36.89
N GLY A 668 -11.64 37.06 -36.14
CA GLY A 668 -11.03 37.67 -34.96
C GLY A 668 -11.87 37.61 -33.68
N ARG A 669 -13.08 37.04 -33.70
CA ARG A 669 -13.93 36.84 -32.51
C ARG A 669 -13.84 35.41 -32.01
N ALA A 670 -13.63 35.22 -30.70
CA ALA A 670 -13.69 33.88 -30.10
C ALA A 670 -15.12 33.32 -30.18
N VAL A 671 -15.25 32.09 -30.70
CA VAL A 671 -16.55 31.41 -30.88
C VAL A 671 -16.64 30.06 -30.15
N ALA A 672 -15.50 29.46 -29.78
CA ALA A 672 -15.46 28.27 -28.93
C ALA A 672 -14.11 28.15 -28.21
N ALA A 673 -14.12 27.49 -27.06
CA ALA A 673 -12.95 26.89 -26.43
C ALA A 673 -13.26 25.39 -26.20
N VAL A 674 -12.29 24.52 -26.49
CA VAL A 674 -12.41 23.06 -26.34
C VAL A 674 -11.13 22.48 -25.73
N ALA A 675 -11.17 21.27 -25.20
CA ALA A 675 -9.96 20.50 -24.92
C ALA A 675 -9.44 19.87 -26.23
N ALA A 676 -8.13 19.64 -26.30
CA ALA A 676 -7.50 18.82 -27.33
C ALA A 676 -7.40 17.35 -26.88
N ASP A 677 -8.51 16.75 -26.47
CA ASP A 677 -8.56 15.45 -25.77
C ASP A 677 -8.73 14.22 -26.69
N LEU A 678 -8.95 14.40 -27.99
CA LEU A 678 -9.17 13.29 -28.93
C LEU A 678 -7.87 12.52 -29.20
N ALA A 679 -7.98 11.20 -29.37
CA ALA A 679 -6.83 10.33 -29.56
C ALA A 679 -6.12 10.54 -30.92
N ARG A 680 -4.81 10.77 -30.88
CA ARG A 680 -3.87 10.93 -32.00
C ARG A 680 -2.58 10.11 -31.78
N PRO A 681 -2.63 8.77 -31.92
CA PRO A 681 -1.45 7.91 -31.78
C PRO A 681 -0.33 8.24 -32.79
N ASP A 682 -0.69 8.82 -33.94
CA ASP A 682 0.24 9.33 -34.96
C ASP A 682 1.08 10.51 -34.43
N VAL A 683 0.45 11.44 -33.70
CA VAL A 683 1.13 12.59 -33.09
C VAL A 683 2.01 12.14 -31.92
N GLN A 684 1.58 11.13 -31.16
CA GLN A 684 2.35 10.53 -30.06
C GLN A 684 3.60 9.80 -30.60
N ALA A 685 3.47 8.99 -31.65
CA ALA A 685 4.59 8.28 -32.27
C ALA A 685 5.65 9.23 -32.88
N ALA A 686 5.24 10.41 -33.35
CA ALA A 686 6.13 11.45 -33.86
C ALA A 686 6.80 12.31 -32.77
N ALA A 687 6.49 12.11 -31.49
CA ALA A 687 7.01 12.91 -30.37
C ALA A 687 7.24 12.05 -29.10
N PRO A 688 8.26 11.17 -29.09
CA PRO A 688 8.59 10.36 -27.93
C PRO A 688 8.94 11.24 -26.72
N GLY A 689 8.29 10.98 -25.59
CA GLY A 689 8.42 11.73 -24.33
C GLY A 689 7.11 12.26 -23.75
N VAL A 690 6.02 12.26 -24.53
CA VAL A 690 4.69 12.74 -24.09
C VAL A 690 3.78 11.58 -23.67
N ALA A 691 2.98 11.79 -22.61
CA ALA A 691 2.11 10.76 -22.05
C ALA A 691 0.74 10.71 -22.74
N GLY A 692 0.48 9.61 -23.44
CA GLY A 692 -0.82 9.29 -24.05
C GLY A 692 -1.07 9.96 -25.42
N PRO A 693 -2.17 9.58 -26.10
CA PRO A 693 -2.49 10.09 -27.43
C PRO A 693 -3.44 11.29 -27.44
N ALA A 694 -3.91 11.78 -26.28
CA ALA A 694 -5.00 12.75 -26.18
C ALA A 694 -4.55 14.20 -26.51
N HIS A 695 -4.45 14.50 -27.81
CA HIS A 695 -3.95 15.78 -28.34
C HIS A 695 -4.78 16.35 -29.53
N GLY A 696 -5.83 15.65 -29.98
CA GLY A 696 -6.67 16.05 -31.12
C GLY A 696 -7.90 16.88 -30.74
N PHE A 697 -8.42 17.67 -31.67
CA PHE A 697 -9.69 18.39 -31.49
C PHE A 697 -10.56 18.35 -32.75
N ASP A 698 -11.88 18.35 -32.56
CA ASP A 698 -12.90 18.41 -33.61
C ASP A 698 -14.08 19.25 -33.13
N ARG A 699 -14.42 20.33 -33.83
CA ARG A 699 -15.52 21.22 -33.43
C ARG A 699 -16.20 21.88 -34.62
N THR A 700 -17.54 21.81 -34.63
CA THR A 700 -18.39 22.63 -35.49
C THR A 700 -18.81 23.91 -34.76
N VAL A 701 -18.73 25.05 -35.46
CA VAL A 701 -19.18 26.37 -35.00
C VAL A 701 -20.13 26.98 -36.03
N THR A 702 -21.25 27.56 -35.57
CA THR A 702 -22.22 28.25 -36.44
C THR A 702 -21.59 29.49 -37.07
N ALA A 703 -21.85 29.73 -38.35
CA ALA A 703 -21.32 30.85 -39.11
C ALA A 703 -22.37 31.37 -40.11
N ALA A 704 -22.36 32.67 -40.36
CA ALA A 704 -23.23 33.29 -41.36
C ALA A 704 -22.83 32.87 -42.78
N THR A 705 -23.65 33.18 -43.79
CA THR A 705 -23.21 33.09 -45.18
C THR A 705 -22.18 34.15 -45.50
N GLY A 706 -21.04 33.74 -46.09
CA GLY A 706 -19.93 34.64 -46.35
C GLY A 706 -18.58 33.93 -46.44
N ARG A 707 -17.54 34.75 -46.56
CA ARG A 707 -16.14 34.32 -46.47
C ARG A 707 -15.63 34.67 -45.08
N HIS A 708 -15.16 33.67 -44.36
CA HIS A 708 -14.73 33.75 -42.97
C HIS A 708 -13.27 33.33 -42.84
N THR A 709 -12.49 33.99 -41.99
CA THR A 709 -11.14 33.54 -41.62
C THR A 709 -11.18 32.90 -40.24
N VAL A 710 -10.82 31.63 -40.17
CA VAL A 710 -10.86 30.82 -38.95
C VAL A 710 -9.44 30.65 -38.41
N CYS A 711 -9.19 31.12 -37.18
CA CYS A 711 -7.89 31.06 -36.53
C CYS A 711 -7.95 30.22 -35.25
N ILE A 712 -6.92 29.39 -35.03
CA ILE A 712 -6.86 28.44 -33.91
C ILE A 712 -5.67 28.75 -33.03
N TYR A 713 -5.90 28.91 -31.73
CA TYR A 713 -4.85 29.13 -30.73
C TYR A 713 -4.78 27.97 -29.75
N GLY A 714 -3.58 27.44 -29.53
CA GLY A 714 -3.28 26.56 -28.40
C GLY A 714 -2.99 27.40 -27.17
N ILE A 715 -3.63 27.08 -26.04
CA ILE A 715 -3.46 27.81 -24.78
C ILE A 715 -2.33 27.17 -23.98
N ASN A 716 -1.39 28.00 -23.52
CA ASN A 716 -0.17 27.59 -22.82
C ASN A 716 -0.51 27.07 -21.42
N VAL A 717 0.15 26.00 -20.99
CA VAL A 717 -0.04 25.37 -19.66
C VAL A 717 1.33 25.26 -18.98
N GLY A 718 1.86 26.43 -18.58
CA GLY A 718 3.23 26.58 -18.09
C GLY A 718 3.65 28.05 -18.08
N GLY A 719 4.95 28.32 -18.04
CA GLY A 719 5.45 29.60 -18.54
C GLY A 719 5.45 29.59 -20.07
N GLY A 720 5.21 30.73 -20.73
CA GLY A 720 5.23 30.79 -22.20
C GLY A 720 4.23 31.79 -22.79
N SER A 721 3.67 31.47 -23.95
CA SER A 721 2.67 32.29 -24.65
C SER A 721 1.74 31.43 -25.51
N ASN A 722 0.47 31.82 -25.60
CA ASN A 722 -0.52 31.11 -26.40
C ASN A 722 -0.16 31.15 -27.89
N SER A 723 0.13 29.99 -28.49
CA SER A 723 0.55 29.90 -29.89
C SER A 723 -0.64 29.96 -30.85
N LEU A 724 -0.53 30.81 -31.87
CA LEU A 724 -1.35 30.70 -33.07
C LEU A 724 -0.95 29.43 -33.84
N ILE A 725 -1.78 28.40 -33.79
CA ILE A 725 -1.58 27.13 -34.51
C ILE A 725 -1.77 27.34 -36.02
N GLY A 726 -2.60 28.31 -36.39
CA GLY A 726 -2.72 28.81 -37.76
C GLY A 726 -4.06 29.49 -38.02
N CYS A 727 -4.23 29.99 -39.24
CA CYS A 727 -5.51 30.44 -39.77
C CYS A 727 -5.78 29.78 -41.12
N ARG A 728 -7.03 29.48 -41.44
CA ARG A 728 -7.49 29.10 -42.79
C ARG A 728 -8.82 29.79 -43.11
N ASP A 729 -9.05 30.04 -44.39
CA ASP A 729 -10.31 30.61 -44.85
C ASP A 729 -11.38 29.53 -45.09
N ALA A 730 -12.63 29.87 -44.79
CA ALA A 730 -13.83 29.10 -45.07
C ALA A 730 -14.81 29.96 -45.90
N VAL A 731 -15.62 29.33 -46.74
CA VAL A 731 -16.69 30.02 -47.48
C VAL A 731 -18.00 29.28 -47.24
N VAL A 732 -18.85 29.87 -46.40
CA VAL A 732 -20.17 29.34 -46.03
C VAL A 732 -21.18 29.84 -47.07
N GLN A 733 -21.85 28.91 -47.75
CA GLN A 733 -22.80 29.21 -48.82
C GLN A 733 -24.12 28.49 -48.59
N ASN A 734 -25.19 29.25 -48.33
CA ASN A 734 -26.57 28.80 -48.45
C ASN A 734 -27.10 29.24 -49.83
N LYS A 735 -27.68 28.30 -50.57
CA LYS A 735 -28.37 28.48 -51.84
C LYS A 735 -29.88 28.36 -51.61
N LEU A 736 -30.62 29.40 -51.98
CA LEU A 736 -32.07 29.45 -51.79
C LEU A 736 -32.78 28.20 -52.34
N PRO A 737 -33.75 27.64 -51.60
CA PRO A 737 -34.60 26.56 -52.06
C PRO A 737 -35.30 26.83 -53.41
N ILE A 738 -35.51 25.76 -54.17
CA ILE A 738 -36.16 25.77 -55.49
C ILE A 738 -37.34 24.80 -55.52
N GLY A 739 -38.21 24.90 -56.53
CA GLY A 739 -39.38 24.03 -56.64
C GLY A 739 -40.29 24.36 -57.81
N SER A 740 -41.48 23.74 -57.80
CA SER A 740 -42.57 24.03 -58.74
C SER A 740 -43.94 23.87 -58.08
N LEU A 741 -44.92 24.65 -58.54
CA LEU A 741 -46.34 24.48 -58.26
C LEU A 741 -47.00 23.80 -59.47
N ASP A 742 -47.08 22.48 -59.44
CA ASP A 742 -47.47 21.65 -60.60
C ASP A 742 -49.00 21.57 -60.81
N LEU A 743 -49.79 21.79 -59.77
CA LEU A 743 -51.25 21.81 -59.84
C LEU A 743 -51.87 22.60 -58.68
N VAL A 744 -52.87 23.42 -59.00
CA VAL A 744 -53.94 23.85 -58.09
C VAL A 744 -55.26 23.66 -58.83
N ALA A 745 -56.16 22.83 -58.29
CA ALA A 745 -57.45 22.55 -58.92
C ALA A 745 -58.55 22.34 -57.88
N ALA A 746 -59.77 22.81 -58.15
CA ALA A 746 -60.94 22.47 -57.35
C ALA A 746 -61.25 20.96 -57.49
N VAL A 747 -61.49 20.28 -56.37
CA VAL A 747 -61.83 18.85 -56.32
C VAL A 747 -63.16 18.55 -55.61
N SER A 748 -63.72 19.54 -54.91
CA SER A 748 -65.11 19.58 -54.47
C SER A 748 -65.57 21.04 -54.40
N ALA A 749 -66.85 21.29 -54.13
CA ALA A 749 -67.40 22.63 -53.86
C ALA A 749 -66.86 23.30 -52.57
N ASN A 750 -65.90 22.67 -51.87
CA ASN A 750 -65.25 23.19 -50.66
C ASN A 750 -63.77 22.75 -50.48
N SER A 751 -63.11 22.28 -51.54
CA SER A 751 -61.72 21.77 -51.43
C SER A 751 -60.95 21.88 -52.74
N ILE A 752 -59.65 22.17 -52.62
CA ILE A 752 -58.69 22.26 -53.71
C ILE A 752 -57.54 21.28 -53.52
N LYS A 753 -57.13 20.59 -54.59
CA LYS A 753 -55.92 19.76 -54.60
C LYS A 753 -54.73 20.60 -55.03
N VAL A 754 -53.69 20.60 -54.18
CA VAL A 754 -52.42 21.30 -54.42
C VAL A 754 -51.31 20.27 -54.53
N ARG A 755 -50.53 20.33 -55.62
CA ARG A 755 -49.37 19.44 -55.86
C ARG A 755 -48.19 20.24 -56.38
N GLY A 756 -46.99 19.84 -55.99
CA GLY A 756 -45.74 20.40 -56.47
C GLY A 756 -44.53 19.60 -56.02
N TRP A 757 -43.39 20.27 -56.02
CA TRP A 757 -42.15 19.80 -55.38
C TRP A 757 -41.35 21.00 -54.86
N VAL A 758 -40.55 20.78 -53.83
CA VAL A 758 -39.58 21.74 -53.31
C VAL A 758 -38.32 21.01 -52.83
N LEU A 759 -37.14 21.56 -53.09
CA LEU A 759 -35.88 21.07 -52.55
C LEU A 759 -34.95 22.23 -52.19
N ASP A 760 -34.11 22.01 -51.20
CA ASP A 760 -33.01 22.89 -50.84
C ASP A 760 -31.73 22.36 -51.52
N PRO A 761 -31.04 23.16 -52.36
CA PRO A 761 -29.84 22.72 -53.07
C PRO A 761 -28.68 22.28 -52.20
N ASP A 762 -28.65 22.59 -50.89
CA ASP A 762 -27.52 22.30 -50.00
C ASP A 762 -27.72 21.07 -49.10
N THR A 763 -28.91 20.46 -49.12
CA THR A 763 -29.18 19.16 -48.45
C THR A 763 -29.71 18.10 -49.43
N THR A 764 -29.68 16.84 -48.99
CA THR A 764 -30.37 15.71 -49.65
C THR A 764 -31.65 15.30 -48.93
N SER A 765 -31.92 15.86 -47.74
CA SER A 765 -33.16 15.64 -47.00
C SER A 765 -34.32 16.44 -47.60
N SER A 766 -35.53 15.88 -47.53
CA SER A 766 -36.76 16.61 -47.85
C SER A 766 -36.89 17.87 -46.99
N ILE A 767 -37.42 18.95 -47.56
CA ILE A 767 -37.73 20.19 -46.84
C ILE A 767 -39.24 20.41 -46.69
N THR A 768 -39.62 21.31 -45.80
CA THR A 768 -41.03 21.70 -45.61
C THR A 768 -41.48 22.66 -46.72
N THR A 769 -42.72 22.52 -47.18
CA THR A 769 -43.43 23.52 -47.99
C THR A 769 -44.58 24.11 -47.18
N HIS A 770 -44.78 25.43 -47.26
CA HIS A 770 -45.92 26.14 -46.69
C HIS A 770 -46.88 26.57 -47.81
N ILE A 771 -48.14 26.18 -47.68
CA ILE A 771 -49.21 26.49 -48.63
C ILE A 771 -50.10 27.58 -48.01
N TYR A 772 -50.20 28.70 -48.72
CA TYR A 772 -51.02 29.84 -48.35
C TYR A 772 -52.24 29.93 -49.28
N VAL A 773 -53.40 30.29 -48.72
CA VAL A 773 -54.61 30.65 -49.46
C VAL A 773 -54.98 32.09 -49.09
N ASP A 774 -55.17 32.96 -50.09
CA ASP A 774 -55.49 34.38 -49.95
C ASP A 774 -54.58 35.11 -48.95
N GLY A 775 -53.27 34.81 -49.01
CA GLY A 775 -52.25 35.38 -48.13
C GLY A 775 -52.19 34.82 -46.70
N ARG A 776 -53.03 33.84 -46.35
CA ARG A 776 -53.03 33.18 -45.02
C ARG A 776 -52.48 31.76 -45.11
N LEU A 777 -51.65 31.36 -44.15
CA LEU A 777 -51.12 29.99 -44.10
C LEU A 777 -52.29 29.01 -43.89
N ALA A 778 -52.47 28.07 -44.83
CA ALA A 778 -53.52 27.07 -44.78
C ALA A 778 -52.99 25.71 -44.30
N THR A 779 -51.77 25.34 -44.69
CA THR A 779 -51.07 24.16 -44.17
C THR A 779 -49.56 24.23 -44.42
N GLY A 780 -48.78 23.47 -43.65
CA GLY A 780 -47.36 23.23 -43.88
C GLY A 780 -47.08 21.73 -43.79
N LEU A 781 -46.27 21.19 -44.72
CA LEU A 781 -45.97 19.76 -44.78
C LEU A 781 -44.57 19.49 -45.33
N LEU A 782 -43.96 18.39 -44.88
CA LEU A 782 -42.71 17.88 -45.43
C LEU A 782 -42.94 17.37 -46.87
N ALA A 783 -42.12 17.82 -47.83
CA ALA A 783 -42.22 17.42 -49.22
C ALA A 783 -41.52 16.07 -49.48
N SER A 784 -41.90 15.01 -48.76
CA SER A 784 -41.22 13.71 -48.83
C SER A 784 -41.78 12.74 -49.89
N GLY A 785 -42.63 13.21 -50.80
CA GLY A 785 -43.23 12.41 -51.87
C GLY A 785 -42.25 12.14 -53.03
N ASP A 786 -42.40 11.01 -53.70
CA ASP A 786 -41.45 10.55 -54.73
C ASP A 786 -41.53 11.36 -56.04
N ARG A 787 -40.36 11.81 -56.53
CA ARG A 787 -40.12 12.59 -57.75
C ARG A 787 -38.81 12.18 -58.44
N PRO A 788 -38.77 11.02 -59.11
CA PRO A 788 -37.57 10.57 -59.85
C PRO A 788 -37.20 11.49 -61.02
N ASP A 789 -38.15 12.27 -61.53
CA ASP A 789 -37.95 13.31 -62.55
C ASP A 789 -37.12 14.48 -62.01
N VAL A 790 -37.41 14.94 -60.79
CA VAL A 790 -36.66 16.00 -60.09
C VAL A 790 -35.28 15.47 -59.66
N ALA A 791 -35.22 14.25 -59.14
CA ALA A 791 -33.97 13.57 -58.75
C ALA A 791 -32.94 13.54 -59.89
N ARG A 792 -33.41 13.22 -61.11
CA ARG A 792 -32.59 13.12 -62.33
C ARG A 792 -32.01 14.47 -62.78
N VAL A 793 -32.66 15.59 -62.45
CA VAL A 793 -32.20 16.94 -62.82
C VAL A 793 -31.32 17.57 -61.75
N HIS A 794 -31.66 17.38 -60.47
CA HIS A 794 -31.01 18.11 -59.36
C HIS A 794 -30.10 17.25 -58.47
N GLY A 795 -30.10 15.92 -58.61
CA GLY A 795 -29.17 15.03 -57.91
C GLY A 795 -29.33 14.92 -56.39
N ARG A 796 -30.41 15.48 -55.81
CA ARG A 796 -30.67 15.49 -54.34
C ARG A 796 -31.57 14.35 -53.85
N GLY A 797 -31.67 13.25 -54.60
CA GLY A 797 -32.64 12.18 -54.33
C GLY A 797 -34.05 12.54 -54.83
N ALA A 798 -35.03 11.67 -54.57
CA ALA A 798 -36.36 11.76 -55.16
C ALA A 798 -37.48 12.20 -54.19
N ALA A 799 -37.26 12.11 -52.87
CA ALA A 799 -38.24 12.50 -51.86
C ALA A 799 -38.33 14.04 -51.68
N HIS A 800 -38.84 14.73 -52.70
CA HIS A 800 -38.97 16.21 -52.76
C HIS A 800 -40.35 16.70 -53.25
N GLY A 801 -41.28 15.78 -53.52
CA GLY A 801 -42.64 16.08 -53.97
C GLY A 801 -43.65 16.25 -52.84
N PHE A 802 -44.76 16.92 -53.11
CA PHE A 802 -45.91 16.97 -52.19
C PHE A 802 -47.24 16.96 -52.94
N THR A 803 -48.29 16.45 -52.29
CA THR A 803 -49.68 16.57 -52.74
C THR A 803 -50.58 16.57 -51.52
N THR A 804 -51.49 17.54 -51.43
CA THR A 804 -52.46 17.63 -50.32
C THR A 804 -53.75 18.29 -50.79
N ASP A 805 -54.83 18.09 -50.04
CA ASP A 805 -56.12 18.73 -50.26
C ASP A 805 -56.34 19.79 -49.18
N VAL A 806 -56.67 21.01 -49.60
CA VAL A 806 -56.87 22.17 -48.73
C VAL A 806 -58.33 22.59 -48.79
N VAL A 807 -59.00 22.57 -47.64
CA VAL A 807 -60.40 23.02 -47.51
C VAL A 807 -60.46 24.53 -47.69
N VAL A 808 -61.34 24.99 -48.60
CA VAL A 808 -61.56 26.39 -48.95
C VAL A 808 -63.05 26.66 -49.15
N ALA A 809 -63.44 27.93 -49.22
CA ALA A 809 -64.82 28.29 -49.52
C ALA A 809 -65.16 28.08 -51.01
N ALA A 810 -66.43 28.23 -51.37
CA ALA A 810 -66.80 28.52 -52.75
C ALA A 810 -66.46 29.99 -53.06
N GLY A 811 -65.76 30.23 -54.16
CA GLY A 811 -65.17 31.53 -54.50
C GLY A 811 -63.95 31.41 -55.40
N LYS A 812 -63.34 32.55 -55.73
CA LYS A 812 -62.02 32.60 -56.36
C LYS A 812 -60.96 32.81 -55.28
N HIS A 813 -59.98 31.92 -55.24
CA HIS A 813 -58.88 31.91 -54.27
C HIS A 813 -57.52 32.03 -54.97
N GLU A 814 -56.57 32.73 -54.37
CA GLU A 814 -55.16 32.68 -54.75
C GLU A 814 -54.42 31.71 -53.82
N VAL A 815 -53.66 30.78 -54.42
CA VAL A 815 -52.94 29.72 -53.70
C VAL A 815 -51.46 29.85 -54.01
N CYS A 816 -50.65 30.14 -52.99
CA CYS A 816 -49.21 30.33 -53.10
C CYS A 816 -48.44 29.29 -52.29
N ILE A 817 -47.29 28.85 -52.78
CA ILE A 817 -46.38 27.94 -52.06
C ILE A 817 -45.02 28.60 -51.79
N TYR A 818 -44.46 28.29 -50.61
CA TYR A 818 -43.15 28.73 -50.17
C TYR A 818 -42.34 27.53 -49.72
N ALA A 819 -41.09 27.42 -50.17
CA ALA A 819 -40.15 26.42 -49.67
C ALA A 819 -39.52 26.92 -48.37
N ILE A 820 -39.30 26.03 -47.40
CA ILE A 820 -38.64 26.36 -46.13
C ILE A 820 -37.17 25.94 -46.19
N ASP A 821 -36.29 26.89 -45.92
CA ASP A 821 -34.83 26.78 -46.00
C ASP A 821 -34.24 25.92 -44.86
N SER A 822 -33.33 25.00 -45.18
CA SER A 822 -32.76 24.07 -44.19
C SER A 822 -31.61 24.67 -43.36
N ALA A 823 -31.07 25.82 -43.77
CA ALA A 823 -29.92 26.49 -43.20
C ALA A 823 -30.23 27.89 -42.66
N GLN A 824 -31.50 28.14 -42.29
CA GLN A 824 -32.05 29.39 -41.72
C GLN A 824 -31.96 30.62 -42.64
N GLY A 825 -31.90 30.40 -43.96
CA GLY A 825 -32.04 31.44 -44.98
C GLY A 825 -33.49 31.91 -45.20
N PRO A 826 -33.70 32.86 -46.14
CA PRO A 826 -35.02 33.41 -46.43
C PRO A 826 -35.86 32.47 -47.30
N ASN A 827 -37.00 32.03 -46.76
CA ASN A 827 -37.94 31.09 -47.40
C ASN A 827 -38.54 31.62 -48.72
N PRO A 828 -38.15 31.11 -49.91
CA PRO A 828 -38.57 31.69 -51.18
C PRO A 828 -39.98 31.28 -51.58
N ARG A 829 -40.73 32.21 -52.19
CA ARG A 829 -42.03 31.93 -52.81
C ARG A 829 -41.83 31.24 -54.15
N ILE A 830 -42.20 29.98 -54.24
CA ILE A 830 -41.94 29.11 -55.40
C ILE A 830 -42.95 29.34 -56.53
N GLY A 831 -44.22 29.60 -56.20
CA GLY A 831 -45.25 29.86 -57.20
C GLY A 831 -46.60 30.23 -56.58
N CYS A 832 -47.48 30.80 -57.40
CA CYS A 832 -48.88 31.09 -57.05
C CYS A 832 -49.80 30.75 -58.23
N ALA A 833 -51.01 30.30 -57.95
CA ALA A 833 -52.06 30.07 -58.95
C ALA A 833 -53.43 30.51 -58.42
N SER A 834 -54.28 31.06 -59.29
CA SER A 834 -55.69 31.30 -59.00
C SER A 834 -56.52 30.05 -59.28
N VAL A 835 -57.47 29.74 -58.40
CA VAL A 835 -58.45 28.66 -58.58
C VAL A 835 -59.84 29.18 -58.24
N THR A 836 -60.87 28.70 -58.94
CA THR A 836 -62.28 29.01 -58.63
C THR A 836 -62.99 27.73 -58.20
N VAL A 837 -63.56 27.75 -57.01
CA VAL A 837 -64.39 26.69 -56.45
C VAL A 837 -65.85 27.11 -56.57
N THR A 838 -66.66 26.28 -57.22
CA THR A 838 -68.09 26.57 -57.48
C THR A 838 -69.00 25.83 -56.53
N ASN A 839 -70.05 26.52 -56.06
CA ASN A 839 -71.22 25.92 -55.42
C ASN A 839 -72.48 26.50 -56.11
N GLN A 840 -73.34 25.63 -56.63
CA GLN A 840 -74.52 25.93 -57.43
C GLN A 840 -75.81 25.62 -56.65
N PRO A 841 -76.87 26.44 -56.79
CA PRO A 841 -78.15 26.11 -56.17
C PRO A 841 -78.78 24.85 -56.79
N PRO A 842 -79.41 23.98 -55.97
CA PRO A 842 -80.21 22.85 -56.43
C PRO A 842 -81.29 23.23 -57.44
N LYS A 843 -81.66 22.25 -58.25
CA LYS A 843 -82.70 22.35 -59.28
C LYS A 843 -83.77 21.31 -59.00
N GLY A 844 -85.03 21.71 -59.02
CA GLY A 844 -86.16 20.83 -58.76
C GLY A 844 -87.49 21.45 -59.10
N VAL A 845 -88.52 20.61 -59.19
CA VAL A 845 -89.91 21.01 -59.43
C VAL A 845 -90.85 20.09 -58.63
N VAL A 846 -91.93 20.65 -58.11
CA VAL A 846 -93.06 19.87 -57.56
C VAL A 846 -94.01 19.51 -58.70
N ASP A 847 -94.16 18.23 -59.05
CA ASP A 847 -95.09 17.81 -60.09
C ASP A 847 -96.56 17.91 -59.62
N ALA A 848 -96.82 17.64 -58.34
CA ALA A 848 -98.16 17.71 -57.74
C ALA A 848 -98.13 17.91 -56.22
N VAL A 849 -99.14 18.63 -55.73
CA VAL A 849 -99.53 18.72 -54.31
C VAL A 849 -101.03 18.39 -54.26
N SER A 850 -101.45 17.47 -53.41
CA SER A 850 -102.85 17.05 -53.30
C SER A 850 -103.25 16.81 -51.85
N GLY A 851 -104.29 17.51 -51.39
CA GLY A 851 -104.96 17.19 -50.12
C GLY A 851 -105.79 15.91 -50.27
N GLY A 852 -105.65 15.02 -49.28
CA GLY A 852 -106.57 13.91 -49.06
C GLY A 852 -107.36 14.13 -47.78
N VAL A 853 -107.90 13.06 -47.19
CA VAL A 853 -108.46 13.11 -45.83
C VAL A 853 -107.31 13.25 -44.83
N GLY A 854 -107.33 14.31 -44.00
CA GLY A 854 -106.37 14.55 -42.92
C GLY A 854 -104.88 14.59 -43.32
N SER A 855 -104.57 14.81 -44.60
CA SER A 855 -103.19 14.72 -45.11
C SER A 855 -102.96 15.49 -46.42
N VAL A 856 -101.70 15.80 -46.71
CA VAL A 856 -101.26 16.29 -48.03
C VAL A 856 -100.14 15.39 -48.57
N ALA A 857 -100.36 14.84 -49.77
CA ALA A 857 -99.33 14.21 -50.56
C ALA A 857 -98.62 15.22 -51.46
N VAL A 858 -97.30 15.09 -51.58
CA VAL A 858 -96.46 15.85 -52.52
C VAL A 858 -95.59 14.89 -53.33
N ARG A 859 -95.39 15.21 -54.61
CA ARG A 859 -94.41 14.53 -55.46
C ARG A 859 -93.74 15.48 -56.43
N GLY A 860 -92.51 15.16 -56.82
CA GLY A 860 -91.68 16.01 -57.65
C GLY A 860 -90.31 15.40 -57.90
N TRP A 861 -89.34 16.26 -58.20
CA TRP A 861 -87.94 15.91 -58.33
C TRP A 861 -87.02 17.04 -57.85
N ALA A 862 -85.82 16.70 -57.40
CA ALA A 862 -84.76 17.63 -57.03
C ALA A 862 -83.38 16.98 -57.15
N PHE A 863 -82.40 17.72 -57.64
CA PHE A 863 -80.98 17.36 -57.64
C PHE A 863 -80.11 18.59 -57.36
N ASP A 864 -78.88 18.39 -56.93
CA ASP A 864 -77.87 19.44 -56.79
C ASP A 864 -76.82 19.27 -57.91
N PRO A 865 -76.46 20.33 -58.67
CA PRO A 865 -75.48 20.21 -59.76
C PRO A 865 -74.08 19.76 -59.33
N ASP A 866 -73.69 19.95 -58.07
CA ASP A 866 -72.31 19.70 -57.61
C ASP A 866 -72.14 18.34 -56.91
N THR A 867 -73.21 17.53 -56.80
CA THR A 867 -73.15 16.16 -56.28
C THR A 867 -74.04 15.19 -57.05
N SER A 868 -73.54 13.97 -57.27
CA SER A 868 -74.31 12.88 -57.88
C SER A 868 -75.24 12.17 -56.89
N ALA A 869 -75.14 12.47 -55.59
CA ALA A 869 -75.97 11.87 -54.55
C ALA A 869 -77.40 12.45 -54.53
N PRO A 870 -78.43 11.65 -54.19
CA PRO A 870 -79.77 12.16 -53.92
C PRO A 870 -79.76 13.17 -52.77
N ILE A 871 -80.42 14.32 -52.97
CA ILE A 871 -80.48 15.40 -51.96
C ILE A 871 -81.76 15.37 -51.12
N ALA A 872 -81.71 16.02 -49.95
CA ALA A 872 -82.89 16.22 -49.13
C ALA A 872 -83.84 17.27 -49.72
N VAL A 873 -85.14 17.02 -49.57
CA VAL A 873 -86.22 17.92 -49.96
C VAL A 873 -87.10 18.16 -48.74
N HIS A 874 -87.20 19.42 -48.32
CA HIS A 874 -87.97 19.83 -47.14
C HIS A 874 -89.35 20.34 -47.55
N VAL A 875 -90.38 19.87 -46.85
CA VAL A 875 -91.79 20.17 -47.12
C VAL A 875 -92.37 20.95 -45.95
N TYR A 876 -92.83 22.17 -46.21
CA TYR A 876 -93.38 23.09 -45.21
C TYR A 876 -94.87 23.29 -45.45
N VAL A 877 -95.68 23.11 -44.40
CA VAL A 877 -97.13 23.35 -44.41
C VAL A 877 -97.42 24.56 -43.52
N ASN A 878 -98.10 25.57 -44.07
CA ASN A 878 -98.40 26.85 -43.41
C ASN A 878 -97.17 27.50 -42.74
N GLY A 879 -96.01 27.41 -43.43
CA GLY A 879 -94.73 27.96 -42.97
C GLY A 879 -93.96 27.10 -41.95
N ARG A 880 -94.52 25.99 -41.46
CA ARG A 880 -93.86 25.06 -40.52
C ARG A 880 -93.36 23.82 -41.26
N LEU A 881 -92.19 23.30 -40.91
CA LEU A 881 -91.66 22.07 -41.51
C LEU A 881 -92.58 20.90 -41.13
N ALA A 882 -93.18 20.25 -42.13
CA ALA A 882 -93.97 19.03 -41.97
C ALA A 882 -93.10 17.76 -42.10
N GLY A 883 -91.98 17.86 -42.82
CA GLY A 883 -90.93 16.85 -42.80
C GLY A 883 -89.92 17.01 -43.94
N ALA A 884 -88.97 16.07 -44.01
CA ALA A 884 -87.98 15.97 -45.07
C ALA A 884 -88.09 14.60 -45.76
N VAL A 885 -87.81 14.56 -47.06
CA VAL A 885 -87.77 13.33 -47.88
C VAL A 885 -86.53 13.38 -48.76
N LEU A 886 -85.82 12.25 -48.91
CA LEU A 886 -84.69 12.17 -49.83
C LEU A 886 -85.21 11.99 -51.26
N ALA A 887 -84.70 12.78 -52.21
CA ALA A 887 -85.09 12.74 -53.61
C ALA A 887 -84.45 11.54 -54.35
N GLN A 888 -84.66 10.31 -53.87
CA GLN A 888 -83.99 9.08 -54.34
C GLN A 888 -84.81 8.23 -55.31
N GLY A 889 -86.03 8.65 -55.67
CA GLY A 889 -86.92 7.94 -56.59
C GLY A 889 -86.50 8.04 -58.05
N ALA A 890 -86.88 7.05 -58.87
CA ALA A 890 -86.49 7.01 -60.28
C ALA A 890 -87.12 8.15 -61.12
N ARG A 891 -86.26 8.96 -61.77
CA ARG A 891 -86.64 10.03 -62.72
C ARG A 891 -85.73 10.03 -63.96
N PRO A 892 -85.83 9.00 -64.82
CA PRO A 892 -85.05 8.92 -66.07
C PRO A 892 -85.42 10.02 -67.08
N ASP A 893 -86.58 10.65 -66.92
CA ASP A 893 -86.98 11.87 -67.62
C ASP A 893 -86.08 13.07 -67.28
N VAL A 894 -85.84 13.29 -65.98
CA VAL A 894 -84.98 14.38 -65.46
C VAL A 894 -83.50 14.12 -65.80
N ALA A 895 -83.03 12.90 -65.55
CA ALA A 895 -81.67 12.46 -65.85
C ALA A 895 -81.25 12.76 -67.30
N ARG A 896 -82.14 12.45 -68.25
CA ARG A 896 -81.95 12.68 -69.69
C ARG A 896 -81.91 14.16 -70.10
N VAL A 897 -82.55 15.06 -69.34
CA VAL A 897 -82.59 16.50 -69.65
C VAL A 897 -81.38 17.23 -69.05
N PHE A 898 -80.94 16.83 -67.85
CA PHE A 898 -79.90 17.54 -67.11
C PHE A 898 -78.54 16.83 -67.04
N GLY A 899 -78.41 15.62 -67.59
CA GLY A 899 -77.17 14.83 -67.57
C GLY A 899 -76.86 14.23 -66.18
N THR A 900 -77.87 14.04 -65.35
CA THR A 900 -77.74 13.65 -63.94
C THR A 900 -78.04 12.16 -63.71
N GLY A 901 -77.81 11.68 -62.48
CA GLY A 901 -78.18 10.32 -62.07
C GLY A 901 -79.69 10.02 -62.20
N GLY A 902 -80.05 8.74 -62.26
CA GLY A 902 -81.45 8.32 -62.44
C GLY A 902 -82.36 8.48 -61.21
N ALA A 903 -81.81 8.84 -60.04
CA ALA A 903 -82.48 8.78 -58.74
C ALA A 903 -82.61 10.17 -58.12
N HIS A 904 -83.55 10.98 -58.65
CA HIS A 904 -83.77 12.39 -58.28
C HIS A 904 -85.24 12.73 -57.97
N GLY A 905 -86.13 11.74 -57.88
CA GLY A 905 -87.56 11.92 -57.59
C GLY A 905 -87.90 11.86 -56.11
N PHE A 906 -88.93 12.60 -55.67
CA PHE A 906 -89.51 12.42 -54.33
C PHE A 906 -91.02 12.21 -54.42
N THR A 907 -91.56 11.42 -53.49
CA THR A 907 -93.00 11.30 -53.21
C THR A 907 -93.15 11.04 -51.71
N SER A 908 -94.02 11.79 -51.02
CA SER A 908 -94.33 11.57 -49.61
C SER A 908 -95.72 12.11 -49.27
N SER A 909 -96.28 11.70 -48.13
CA SER A 909 -97.51 12.25 -47.56
C SER A 909 -97.31 12.63 -46.11
N PHE A 910 -97.90 13.77 -45.72
CA PHE A 910 -97.77 14.37 -44.39
C PHE A 910 -99.16 14.57 -43.79
N ALA A 911 -99.34 14.29 -42.50
CA ALA A 911 -100.60 14.54 -41.81
C ALA A 911 -100.82 16.06 -41.65
N VAL A 912 -102.02 16.54 -42.01
CA VAL A 912 -102.39 17.96 -42.00
C VAL A 912 -103.87 18.06 -41.59
N PRO A 913 -104.27 18.98 -40.68
CA PRO A 913 -105.67 19.18 -40.36
C PRO A 913 -106.53 19.57 -41.57
N ALA A 914 -107.79 19.17 -41.58
CA ALA A 914 -108.76 19.56 -42.61
C ALA A 914 -108.89 21.09 -42.71
N GLY A 915 -109.10 21.60 -43.93
CA GLY A 915 -109.10 23.02 -44.25
C GLY A 915 -108.06 23.41 -45.31
N SER A 916 -107.92 24.71 -45.58
CA SER A 916 -106.98 25.21 -46.60
C SER A 916 -105.58 25.36 -46.02
N SER A 917 -104.58 24.78 -46.70
CA SER A 917 -103.17 24.82 -46.29
C SER A 917 -102.25 25.17 -47.45
N THR A 918 -101.28 26.05 -47.19
CA THR A 918 -100.21 26.42 -48.12
C THR A 918 -99.02 25.48 -47.93
N VAL A 919 -98.63 24.75 -48.98
CA VAL A 919 -97.58 23.73 -48.92
C VAL A 919 -96.44 24.14 -49.86
N CYS A 920 -95.32 24.55 -49.26
CA CYS A 920 -94.10 24.95 -49.96
C CYS A 920 -93.02 23.86 -49.85
N VAL A 921 -92.29 23.62 -50.92
CA VAL A 921 -91.23 22.59 -50.99
C VAL A 921 -89.90 23.24 -51.36
N TYR A 922 -88.83 22.85 -50.67
CA TYR A 922 -87.48 23.37 -50.85
C TYR A 922 -86.49 22.23 -51.11
N ALA A 923 -85.59 22.41 -52.07
CA ALA A 923 -84.45 21.52 -52.26
C ALA A 923 -83.28 21.99 -51.38
N ILE A 924 -82.56 21.05 -50.74
CA ILE A 924 -81.44 21.34 -49.84
C ILE A 924 -80.13 21.09 -50.58
N ASN A 925 -79.24 22.10 -50.54
CA ASN A 925 -77.94 22.08 -51.20
C ASN A 925 -76.92 21.24 -50.42
N ALA A 926 -76.03 20.54 -51.14
CA ALA A 926 -75.04 19.65 -50.54
C ALA A 926 -73.72 19.64 -51.35
N PRO A 927 -72.60 20.19 -50.82
CA PRO A 927 -72.39 20.70 -49.46
C PRO A 927 -72.95 22.12 -49.24
N GLY A 928 -73.65 22.30 -48.13
CA GLY A 928 -74.60 23.39 -47.83
C GLY A 928 -74.33 24.80 -48.39
N GLY A 929 -75.40 25.36 -48.97
CA GLY A 929 -75.47 26.67 -49.61
C GLY A 929 -76.91 27.21 -49.60
N SER A 930 -77.33 27.93 -50.65
CA SER A 930 -78.72 28.41 -50.76
C SER A 930 -79.69 27.26 -51.04
N ASN A 931 -80.77 27.13 -50.27
CA ASN A 931 -81.81 26.11 -50.42
C ASN A 931 -83.04 26.69 -51.16
N PRO A 932 -83.19 26.49 -52.49
CA PRO A 932 -84.25 27.13 -53.26
C PRO A 932 -85.63 26.47 -53.05
N ARG A 933 -86.67 27.30 -53.11
CA ARG A 933 -88.08 26.84 -53.11
C ARG A 933 -88.46 26.32 -54.49
N ILE A 934 -88.58 25.00 -54.62
CA ILE A 934 -88.88 24.29 -55.89
C ILE A 934 -90.37 24.18 -56.22
N GLY A 935 -91.25 24.64 -55.32
CA GLY A 935 -92.67 24.82 -55.58
C GLY A 935 -93.42 25.32 -54.34
N CYS A 936 -94.59 25.91 -54.53
CA CYS A 936 -95.54 26.13 -53.44
C CYS A 936 -96.97 26.26 -53.95
N SER A 937 -97.90 25.56 -53.31
CA SER A 937 -99.31 25.48 -53.73
C SER A 937 -100.23 25.55 -52.51
N GLN A 938 -101.39 26.20 -52.67
CA GLN A 938 -102.47 26.14 -51.69
C GLN A 938 -103.40 24.96 -52.03
N VAL A 939 -103.69 24.10 -51.06
CA VAL A 939 -104.58 22.94 -51.22
C VAL A 939 -105.62 22.89 -50.12
N SER A 940 -106.80 22.33 -50.42
CA SER A 940 -107.80 22.01 -49.42
C SER A 940 -107.62 20.55 -48.98
N VAL A 941 -107.44 20.34 -47.69
CA VAL A 941 -107.45 19.04 -47.02
C VAL A 941 -108.86 18.75 -46.55
N GLN A 942 -109.32 17.50 -46.71
CA GLN A 942 -110.66 17.05 -46.31
C GLN A 942 -110.67 16.43 -44.91
#